data_AF-A0A1N7FIY0-F1
#
_entry.id   AF-A0A1N7FIY0-F1
#
_cell.length_a   1.000
_cell.length_b   1.000
_cell.length_c   1.000
_cell.angle_alpha   90.00
_cell.angle_beta   90.00
_cell.angle_gamma   90.00
#
_symmetry.space_group_name_H-M   'P 1'
#
loop_
_entity.id
_entity.type
_entity.pdbx_description
1 polymer ?
#
loop_
_entity_poly.entity_id
_entity_poly.type
_entity_poly.pdbx_seq_one_letter_code
_entity_poly.pdbx_strand_id
1 'polypeptide(L)'
;MSDNDDTAAKVHVSGIGKSNALSKAETSGQLPERRIRSLNLGVQPPYNPDRLAAFLELNETHATAVRKKARYEVGFGFDIVPNDDVDPDDADETEKQVVENFWHGRDSNWQTGPHESAEPTTPEEVKELARQDYHSIGWCTLEILTNAEGVPVGLAHVPANTVRVRKPSEDGDPKDFRGYVQKRNGRKRFFGVAGDRYRGMEATITGGGEDTAPTITYTQTGDEEPLFVDKETGDVVGGSAGNLPNGPANELIFIRNPSPLEQDYGVPDWVSAIRTISADEAAKDYNREFFDNDTIPRFVIKVLGGELTEESKRDLRQMLNGLREESHRTVVLEVEKFQTQLDEDVDIELEPLGQGISEEMDFREFREKNEHEIAKVHEVPPILIGVTETSNRANSQEQVREFATDVIAPEQNKFAGRFYQIIHQQALGVTDWTIEYELRGAEQPKEDAEVARRKIQAVNGAIPINRALEMIGEDPLPDDHEIDGDTLVADIGNSGGGPPGQPPGAPPFGAGNEGNEQNEGNEGGDETEQSRPDHFPPEGNKIGERDWADVEPDLIAKDPLEQMTFSSSNLKEGLFDFETNELYISFRRENGPSSLYAYVNVPTSTWSALANASSHGSYHYANIRLEYPYVEITNFHSRLPSGPMPSGEDMPSDVPL
;
A
#
# COMPACT_ATOMS: atom_id res chain seq x y z
N MET A 1 70.52 41.93 1.68
CA MET A 1 69.48 42.29 2.67
C MET A 1 68.48 43.14 1.92
N SER A 2 67.27 42.73 1.61
CA SER A 2 66.49 41.49 1.72
C SER A 2 65.15 41.94 1.10
N ASP A 3 64.85 41.47 -0.10
CA ASP A 3 63.95 40.35 -0.34
C ASP A 3 62.46 40.69 -0.18
N ASN A 4 61.79 40.41 -1.30
CA ASN A 4 60.46 39.84 -1.47
C ASN A 4 59.21 40.73 -1.36
N ASP A 5 58.62 40.91 -2.55
CA ASP A 5 57.42 40.21 -3.01
C ASP A 5 56.15 40.39 -2.16
N ASP A 6 55.17 41.09 -2.74
CA ASP A 6 53.76 40.70 -2.68
C ASP A 6 52.92 41.61 -3.61
N THR A 7 52.93 41.27 -4.89
CA THR A 7 51.81 41.58 -5.79
C THR A 7 50.60 40.74 -5.37
N ALA A 8 49.85 41.22 -4.38
CA ALA A 8 48.57 40.63 -4.02
C ALA A 8 47.50 41.02 -5.05
N ALA A 9 47.32 40.20 -6.09
CA ALA A 9 46.09 40.17 -6.86
C ALA A 9 44.94 39.78 -5.93
N LYS A 10 44.07 40.74 -5.58
CA LYS A 10 42.83 40.44 -4.85
C LYS A 10 41.85 39.77 -5.82
N VAL A 11 41.83 38.45 -5.82
CA VAL A 11 40.74 37.67 -6.42
C VAL A 11 39.50 37.87 -5.54
N HIS A 12 38.55 38.66 -6.01
CA HIS A 12 37.19 38.64 -5.47
C HIS A 12 36.50 37.38 -5.98
N VAL A 13 36.52 36.31 -5.18
CA VAL A 13 35.56 35.21 -5.34
C VAL A 13 34.22 35.74 -4.83
N SER A 14 33.40 36.30 -5.72
CA SER A 14 31.97 36.40 -5.44
C SER A 14 31.39 34.99 -5.57
N GLY A 15 31.31 34.28 -4.45
CA GLY A 15 30.44 33.11 -4.38
C GLY A 15 29.04 33.54 -4.79
N ILE A 16 28.57 33.03 -5.93
CA ILE A 16 27.15 33.03 -6.28
C ILE A 16 26.50 32.09 -5.28
N GLY A 17 26.06 32.65 -4.16
CA GLY A 17 25.60 31.88 -3.01
C GLY A 17 25.05 32.81 -1.93
N LYS A 18 23.83 33.30 -2.15
CA LYS A 18 22.83 33.67 -1.14
C LYS A 18 23.36 34.03 0.27
N SER A 19 24.12 35.11 0.44
CA SER A 19 24.53 35.57 1.79
C SER A 19 23.58 36.60 2.43
N ASN A 20 22.58 37.11 1.71
CA ASN A 20 21.58 38.03 2.26
C ASN A 20 20.17 37.41 2.44
N ALA A 21 19.98 36.13 2.11
CA ALA A 21 18.73 35.42 2.34
C ALA A 21 18.73 34.57 3.62
N LEU A 22 19.90 34.27 4.20
CA LEU A 22 20.04 33.43 5.38
C LEU A 22 20.19 34.21 6.70
N SER A 23 20.48 35.52 6.67
CA SER A 23 20.55 36.34 7.89
C SER A 23 19.19 36.85 8.40
N LYS A 24 18.08 36.51 7.72
CA LYS A 24 16.71 36.71 8.21
C LYS A 24 16.05 35.43 8.75
N ALA A 25 16.76 34.31 8.79
CA ALA A 25 16.24 33.04 9.30
C ALA A 25 16.68 32.71 10.74
N GLU A 26 17.64 33.44 11.33
CA GLU A 26 18.24 33.06 12.62
C GLU A 26 17.85 33.92 13.83
N THR A 27 16.89 34.84 13.72
CA THR A 27 16.38 35.57 14.90
C THR A 27 14.87 35.77 14.85
N SER A 28 14.12 34.68 14.96
CA SER A 28 12.84 34.73 15.67
C SER A 28 12.56 33.40 16.36
N GLY A 29 13.25 33.15 17.48
CA GLY A 29 12.78 32.27 18.54
C GLY A 29 11.56 32.85 19.27
N GLN A 30 10.61 33.41 18.52
CA GLN A 30 9.27 33.68 19.03
C GLN A 30 8.44 32.46 18.70
N LEU A 31 8.04 31.74 19.75
CA LEU A 31 6.90 30.84 19.70
C LEU A 31 5.78 31.59 18.93
N PRO A 32 5.30 31.09 17.78
CA PRO A 32 4.23 31.76 17.08
C PRO A 32 3.04 31.82 18.03
N GLU A 33 2.49 33.02 18.24
CA GLU A 33 1.20 33.24 18.89
C GLU A 33 0.15 32.42 18.14
N ARG A 34 -0.01 31.15 18.53
CA ARG A 34 -0.73 30.10 17.78
C ARG A 34 -2.23 30.34 17.65
N ARG A 35 -2.78 31.46 18.14
CA ARG A 35 -4.23 31.70 18.24
C ARG A 35 -4.60 33.16 18.00
N ILE A 36 -4.32 33.69 16.82
CA ILE A 36 -5.02 34.89 16.37
C ILE A 36 -6.44 34.47 15.96
N ARG A 37 -7.42 34.75 16.83
CA ARG A 37 -8.85 34.47 16.59
C ARG A 37 -9.50 35.70 16.00
N SER A 38 -10.21 35.56 14.89
CA SER A 38 -11.09 36.63 14.41
C SER A 38 -12.50 36.08 14.20
N LEU A 39 -13.48 36.81 14.72
CA LEU A 39 -14.90 36.44 14.84
C LEU A 39 -15.50 35.87 13.54
N ASN A 40 -15.11 36.40 12.37
CA ASN A 40 -15.66 36.00 11.07
C ASN A 40 -14.64 35.31 10.14
N LEU A 41 -13.47 34.92 10.65
CA LEU A 41 -12.44 34.25 9.84
C LEU A 41 -12.20 32.79 10.27
N GLY A 42 -12.78 32.35 11.39
CA GLY A 42 -12.51 31.04 11.97
C GLY A 42 -11.14 30.96 12.65
N VAL A 43 -10.89 29.84 13.32
CA VAL A 43 -9.60 29.54 13.95
C VAL A 43 -8.55 29.33 12.85
N GLN A 44 -7.35 29.87 13.06
CA GLN A 44 -6.23 29.63 12.15
C GLN A 44 -5.68 28.20 12.35
N PRO A 45 -5.58 27.39 11.29
CA PRO A 45 -4.99 26.05 11.41
C PRO A 45 -3.50 26.12 11.80
N PRO A 46 -2.95 25.09 12.48
CA PRO A 46 -1.55 25.08 12.93
C PRO A 46 -0.54 25.08 11.78
N TYR A 47 -0.91 24.47 10.65
CA TYR A 47 -0.14 24.43 9.41
C TYR A 47 -0.95 25.11 8.30
N ASN A 48 -0.29 25.71 7.32
CA ASN A 48 -0.98 26.30 6.18
C ASN A 48 -1.59 25.19 5.30
N PRO A 49 -2.92 25.04 5.23
CA PRO A 49 -3.53 23.93 4.52
C PRO A 49 -3.37 24.00 3.00
N ASP A 50 -3.26 25.20 2.41
CA ASP A 50 -2.99 25.34 0.97
C ASP A 50 -1.58 24.82 0.65
N ARG A 51 -0.63 25.04 1.57
CA ARG A 51 0.72 24.50 1.43
C ARG A 51 0.74 22.99 1.60
N LEU A 52 -0.03 22.44 2.54
CA LEU A 52 -0.15 20.98 2.72
C LEU A 52 -0.74 20.33 1.47
N ALA A 53 -1.83 20.89 0.92
CA ALA A 53 -2.46 20.40 -0.30
C ALA A 53 -1.52 20.44 -1.51
N ALA A 54 -0.70 21.49 -1.64
CA ALA A 54 0.24 21.63 -2.75
C ALA A 54 1.26 20.48 -2.83
N PHE A 55 1.60 19.81 -1.72
CA PHE A 55 2.54 18.68 -1.76
C PHE A 55 2.04 17.50 -2.61
N LEU A 56 0.73 17.38 -2.85
CA LEU A 56 0.18 16.40 -3.79
C LEU A 56 0.63 16.63 -5.24
N GLU A 57 0.98 17.87 -5.60
CA GLU A 57 1.49 18.21 -6.93
C GLU A 57 3.03 18.20 -6.99
N LEU A 58 3.71 18.31 -5.84
CA LEU A 58 5.17 18.40 -5.77
C LEU A 58 5.86 17.03 -5.69
N ASN A 59 5.17 16.00 -5.19
CA ASN A 59 5.80 14.69 -4.95
C ASN A 59 4.88 13.52 -5.30
N GLU A 60 5.32 12.71 -6.27
CA GLU A 60 4.58 11.57 -6.80
C GLU A 60 4.38 10.43 -5.80
N THR A 61 5.37 10.16 -4.94
CA THR A 61 5.26 9.11 -3.92
C THR A 61 4.19 9.49 -2.89
N HIS A 62 4.22 10.72 -2.39
CA HIS A 62 3.21 11.25 -1.48
C HIS A 62 1.81 11.23 -2.12
N ALA A 63 1.70 11.73 -3.35
CA ALA A 63 0.43 11.75 -4.08
C ALA A 63 -0.14 10.34 -4.29
N THR A 64 0.73 9.39 -4.64
CA THR A 64 0.35 7.98 -4.83
C THR A 64 -0.09 7.34 -3.53
N ALA A 65 0.64 7.55 -2.44
CA ALA A 65 0.29 7.02 -1.12
C ALA A 65 -1.09 7.54 -0.65
N VAL A 66 -1.33 8.85 -0.77
CA VAL A 66 -2.63 9.46 -0.42
C VAL A 66 -3.77 8.87 -1.25
N ARG A 67 -3.59 8.76 -2.57
CA ARG A 67 -4.59 8.17 -3.47
C ARG A 67 -4.85 6.69 -3.15
N LYS A 68 -3.80 5.92 -2.85
CA LYS A 68 -3.92 4.50 -2.51
C LYS A 68 -4.69 4.31 -1.21
N LYS A 69 -4.36 5.04 -0.14
CA LYS A 69 -5.12 4.96 1.11
C LYS A 69 -6.58 5.34 0.90
N ALA A 70 -6.86 6.47 0.26
CA ALA A 70 -8.23 6.91 0.00
C ALA A 70 -9.03 5.87 -0.81
N ARG A 71 -8.43 5.31 -1.87
CA ARG A 71 -9.09 4.29 -2.68
C ARG A 71 -9.33 2.99 -1.93
N TYR A 72 -8.35 2.52 -1.16
CA TYR A 72 -8.51 1.31 -0.37
C TYR A 72 -9.55 1.47 0.73
N GLU A 73 -9.67 2.66 1.33
CA GLU A 73 -10.67 2.92 2.35
C GLU A 73 -12.09 2.98 1.76
N VAL A 74 -12.31 3.64 0.62
CA VAL A 74 -13.70 3.94 0.17
C VAL A 74 -13.95 3.79 -1.32
N GLY A 75 -12.91 3.65 -2.14
CA GLY A 75 -13.01 3.67 -3.60
C GLY A 75 -13.39 2.34 -4.23
N PHE A 76 -13.38 1.24 -3.48
CA PHE A 76 -13.84 -0.06 -3.97
C PHE A 76 -15.35 -0.26 -3.84
N GLY A 77 -16.04 0.58 -3.05
CA GLY A 77 -17.46 0.45 -2.78
C GLY A 77 -17.73 0.02 -1.35
N PHE A 78 -19.00 -0.21 -1.06
CA PHE A 78 -19.50 -0.64 0.22
C PHE A 78 -20.86 -1.32 0.02
N ASP A 79 -21.19 -2.23 0.93
CA ASP A 79 -22.48 -2.90 0.98
C ASP A 79 -23.31 -2.38 2.16
N ILE A 80 -24.63 -2.44 2.03
CA ILE A 80 -25.56 -2.15 3.11
C ILE A 80 -25.81 -3.47 3.86
N VAL A 81 -25.38 -3.52 5.11
CA VAL A 81 -25.42 -4.74 5.94
C VAL A 81 -26.20 -4.49 7.23
N PRO A 82 -26.81 -5.52 7.82
CA PRO A 82 -27.35 -5.41 9.18
C PRO A 82 -26.24 -4.96 10.13
N ASN A 83 -26.59 -4.10 11.09
CA ASN A 83 -25.67 -3.71 12.14
C ASN A 83 -25.31 -4.92 13.02
N ASP A 84 -24.09 -4.97 13.54
CA ASP A 84 -23.52 -6.12 14.27
C ASP A 84 -24.41 -6.66 15.41
N ASP A 85 -25.23 -5.80 16.02
CA ASP A 85 -26.11 -6.13 17.13
C ASP A 85 -27.51 -6.60 16.70
N VAL A 86 -27.79 -6.70 15.40
CA VAL A 86 -29.10 -7.03 14.82
C VAL A 86 -29.02 -8.35 14.06
N ASP A 87 -29.96 -9.25 14.34
CA ASP A 87 -30.10 -10.48 13.57
C ASP A 87 -30.59 -10.15 12.15
N PRO A 88 -29.90 -10.58 11.09
CA PRO A 88 -30.31 -10.32 9.70
C PRO A 88 -31.76 -10.72 9.39
N ASP A 89 -32.28 -11.75 10.04
CA ASP A 89 -33.65 -12.23 9.82
C ASP A 89 -34.71 -11.34 10.50
N ASP A 90 -34.31 -10.55 11.50
CA ASP A 90 -35.18 -9.65 12.26
C ASP A 90 -35.05 -8.17 11.83
N ALA A 91 -34.10 -7.84 10.95
CA ALA A 91 -33.81 -6.47 10.54
C ALA A 91 -34.97 -5.83 9.73
N ASP A 92 -35.30 -4.56 10.03
CA ASP A 92 -36.43 -3.89 9.37
C ASP A 92 -36.13 -3.58 7.88
N GLU A 93 -36.86 -4.24 6.97
CA GLU A 93 -36.72 -4.04 5.52
C GLU A 93 -37.14 -2.62 5.06
N THR A 94 -38.00 -1.94 5.81
CA THR A 94 -38.35 -0.54 5.54
C THR A 94 -37.16 0.38 5.82
N GLU A 95 -36.42 0.12 6.89
CA GLU A 95 -35.17 0.83 7.18
C GLU A 95 -34.14 0.58 6.08
N LYS A 96 -34.00 -0.66 5.61
CA LYS A 96 -33.14 -1.00 4.49
C LYS A 96 -33.49 -0.17 3.25
N GLN A 97 -34.77 -0.09 2.90
CA GLN A 97 -35.23 0.69 1.77
C GLN A 97 -34.90 2.19 1.92
N VAL A 98 -34.95 2.75 3.13
CA VAL A 98 -34.56 4.14 3.40
C VAL A 98 -33.05 4.34 3.15
N VAL A 99 -32.21 3.44 3.66
CA VAL A 99 -30.74 3.52 3.49
C VAL A 99 -30.35 3.33 2.02
N GLU A 100 -30.96 2.36 1.34
CA GLU A 100 -30.80 2.14 -0.10
C GLU A 100 -31.18 3.37 -0.92
N ASN A 101 -32.33 3.99 -0.60
CA ASN A 101 -32.76 5.20 -1.29
C ASN A 101 -31.80 6.38 -1.06
N PHE A 102 -31.19 6.48 0.12
CA PHE A 102 -30.19 7.52 0.40
C PHE A 102 -28.88 7.28 -0.38
N TRP A 103 -28.34 6.07 -0.38
CA TRP A 103 -27.03 5.77 -1.00
C TRP A 103 -27.11 5.57 -2.52
N HIS A 104 -28.13 4.88 -3.00
CA HIS A 104 -28.26 4.42 -4.39
C HIS A 104 -29.57 4.84 -5.06
N GLY A 105 -30.49 5.48 -4.32
CA GLY A 105 -31.77 5.93 -4.84
C GLY A 105 -31.66 7.04 -5.87
N ARG A 106 -32.72 7.21 -6.66
CA ARG A 106 -32.78 8.18 -7.75
C ARG A 106 -32.70 9.64 -7.29
N ASP A 107 -33.17 9.90 -6.07
CA ASP A 107 -33.15 11.24 -5.47
C ASP A 107 -31.86 11.50 -4.68
N SER A 108 -30.93 10.53 -4.64
CA SER A 108 -29.60 10.72 -4.07
C SER A 108 -28.78 11.70 -4.90
N ASN A 109 -28.02 12.56 -4.22
CA ASN A 109 -27.28 13.66 -4.82
C ASN A 109 -25.84 13.69 -4.31
N TRP A 110 -24.91 13.49 -5.24
CA TRP A 110 -23.47 13.38 -4.96
C TRP A 110 -22.73 14.47 -5.72
N GLN A 111 -21.90 15.25 -5.04
CA GLN A 111 -21.21 16.38 -5.65
C GLN A 111 -19.73 16.35 -5.30
N THR A 112 -18.86 16.23 -6.30
CA THR A 112 -17.40 16.38 -6.15
C THR A 112 -16.95 17.84 -6.17
N GLY A 113 -17.88 18.77 -6.40
CA GLY A 113 -17.53 20.16 -6.56
C GLY A 113 -18.70 21.13 -6.52
N PRO A 114 -18.39 22.43 -6.61
CA PRO A 114 -19.29 23.55 -6.35
C PRO A 114 -20.24 23.88 -7.52
N HIS A 115 -20.13 23.17 -8.64
CA HIS A 115 -21.01 23.37 -9.79
C HIS A 115 -22.14 22.38 -9.67
N GLU A 116 -23.33 22.87 -9.26
CA GLU A 116 -24.58 22.10 -9.13
C GLU A 116 -25.00 21.37 -10.43
N SER A 117 -24.34 21.66 -11.55
CA SER A 117 -24.64 21.11 -12.88
C SER A 117 -23.59 20.13 -13.42
N ALA A 118 -22.65 19.65 -12.61
CA ALA A 118 -21.59 18.75 -13.07
C ALA A 118 -22.00 17.28 -12.89
N GLU A 119 -21.76 16.53 -13.98
CA GLU A 119 -21.65 15.08 -14.18
C GLU A 119 -22.24 14.12 -13.12
N PRO A 120 -22.99 13.07 -13.54
CA PRO A 120 -23.44 12.04 -12.60
C PRO A 120 -22.22 11.50 -11.85
N THR A 121 -22.24 11.66 -10.53
CA THR A 121 -21.14 11.35 -9.61
C THR A 121 -21.62 10.24 -8.66
N THR A 122 -20.70 9.48 -8.07
CA THR A 122 -21.03 8.41 -7.12
C THR A 122 -20.68 8.75 -5.66
N PRO A 123 -21.28 8.06 -4.67
CA PRO A 123 -20.87 8.19 -3.27
C PRO A 123 -19.37 7.92 -3.07
N GLU A 124 -18.80 6.96 -3.79
CA GLU A 124 -17.38 6.57 -3.71
C GLU A 124 -16.47 7.73 -4.12
N GLU A 125 -16.76 8.40 -5.24
CA GLU A 125 -15.94 9.53 -5.73
C GLU A 125 -15.93 10.69 -4.73
N VAL A 126 -17.09 11.02 -4.16
CA VAL A 126 -17.23 12.07 -3.14
C VAL A 126 -16.45 11.71 -1.88
N LYS A 127 -16.58 10.47 -1.41
CA LYS A 127 -15.88 9.97 -0.22
C LYS A 127 -14.37 9.87 -0.46
N GLU A 128 -13.93 9.44 -1.65
CA GLU A 128 -12.52 9.30 -2.00
C GLU A 128 -11.82 10.67 -2.01
N LEU A 129 -12.45 11.71 -2.57
CA LEU A 129 -11.92 13.08 -2.48
C LEU A 129 -11.82 13.57 -1.03
N ALA A 130 -12.82 13.30 -0.21
CA ALA A 130 -12.77 13.63 1.21
C ALA A 130 -11.63 12.88 1.91
N ARG A 131 -11.43 11.59 1.65
CA ARG A 131 -10.31 10.82 2.25
C ARG A 131 -8.94 11.29 1.73
N GLN A 132 -8.84 11.74 0.49
CA GLN A 132 -7.60 12.38 0.00
C GLN A 132 -7.28 13.65 0.80
N ASP A 133 -8.27 14.48 1.10
CA ASP A 133 -8.10 15.65 1.98
C ASP A 133 -7.69 15.25 3.39
N TYR A 134 -8.28 14.18 3.94
CA TYR A 134 -7.93 13.66 5.27
C TYR A 134 -6.44 13.29 5.35
N HIS A 135 -5.93 12.52 4.40
CA HIS A 135 -4.54 12.06 4.39
C HIS A 135 -3.55 13.15 3.98
N SER A 136 -3.94 14.08 3.11
CA SER A 136 -3.07 15.16 2.65
C SER A 136 -3.01 16.35 3.63
N ILE A 137 -4.15 16.83 4.12
CA ILE A 137 -4.27 18.06 4.92
C ILE A 137 -4.43 17.76 6.41
N GLY A 138 -4.92 16.56 6.77
CA GLY A 138 -5.14 16.12 8.15
C GLY A 138 -6.60 16.19 8.60
N TRP A 139 -7.51 16.66 7.76
CA TRP A 139 -8.95 16.61 8.01
C TRP A 139 -9.72 16.55 6.70
N CYS A 140 -10.94 16.04 6.75
CA CYS A 140 -11.85 16.07 5.61
C CYS A 140 -13.19 16.67 5.95
N THR A 141 -13.87 17.12 4.89
CA THR A 141 -15.13 17.84 5.00
C THR A 141 -16.13 17.37 3.96
N LEU A 142 -17.30 16.92 4.44
CA LEU A 142 -18.45 16.54 3.62
C LEU A 142 -19.65 17.37 4.03
N GLU A 143 -20.23 18.12 3.10
CA GLU A 143 -21.48 18.84 3.29
C GLU A 143 -22.66 17.88 3.16
N ILE A 144 -23.57 17.88 4.13
CA ILE A 144 -24.83 17.12 4.07
C ILE A 144 -25.83 17.93 3.26
N LEU A 145 -26.24 17.39 2.12
CA LEU A 145 -27.29 17.97 1.28
C LEU A 145 -28.65 17.54 1.84
N THR A 146 -29.56 18.49 2.01
CA THR A 146 -30.90 18.23 2.58
C THR A 146 -32.00 18.74 1.65
N ASN A 147 -33.16 18.09 1.69
CA ASN A 147 -34.37 18.59 1.04
C ASN A 147 -35.03 19.71 1.88
N ALA A 148 -36.21 20.20 1.45
CA ALA A 148 -36.89 21.30 2.12
C ALA A 148 -37.35 20.95 3.55
N GLU A 149 -37.61 19.67 3.82
CA GLU A 149 -38.00 19.10 5.10
C GLU A 149 -36.80 18.86 6.03
N GLY A 150 -35.58 19.00 5.51
CA GLY A 150 -34.34 18.78 6.25
C GLY A 150 -33.85 17.33 6.24
N VAL A 151 -34.46 16.44 5.44
CA VAL A 151 -34.00 15.05 5.28
C VAL A 151 -32.75 15.02 4.41
N PRO A 152 -31.69 14.28 4.78
CA PRO A 152 -30.51 14.10 3.95
C PRO A 152 -30.86 13.46 2.60
N VAL A 153 -30.31 14.02 1.53
CA VAL A 153 -30.47 13.50 0.16
C VAL A 153 -29.13 13.19 -0.50
N GLY A 154 -28.02 13.33 0.22
CA GLY A 154 -26.69 12.95 -0.25
C GLY A 154 -25.60 13.87 0.30
N LEU A 155 -24.40 13.77 -0.24
CA LEU A 155 -23.22 14.46 0.28
C LEU A 155 -22.46 15.20 -0.83
N ALA A 156 -21.85 16.33 -0.45
CA ALA A 156 -20.95 17.09 -1.30
C ALA A 156 -19.55 17.17 -0.70
N HIS A 157 -18.53 16.94 -1.52
CA HIS A 157 -17.14 17.21 -1.15
C HIS A 157 -16.91 18.72 -1.04
N VAL A 158 -16.42 19.13 0.13
CA VAL A 158 -15.94 20.49 0.34
C VAL A 158 -14.43 20.41 0.48
N PRO A 159 -13.62 21.14 -0.30
CA PRO A 159 -12.17 21.09 -0.16
C PRO A 159 -11.72 21.55 1.23
N ALA A 160 -11.06 20.65 1.96
CA ALA A 160 -10.71 20.84 3.37
C ALA A 160 -9.82 22.06 3.62
N ASN A 161 -8.94 22.40 2.67
CA ASN A 161 -8.07 23.57 2.75
C ASN A 161 -8.82 24.91 2.80
N THR A 162 -10.05 24.95 2.29
CA THR A 162 -10.90 26.14 2.25
C THR A 162 -11.73 26.35 3.52
N VAL A 163 -11.84 25.35 4.39
CA VAL A 163 -12.74 25.35 5.55
C VAL A 163 -12.03 25.82 6.82
N ARG A 164 -12.71 26.64 7.62
CA ARG A 164 -12.24 27.06 8.94
C ARG A 164 -13.27 26.77 10.04
N VAL A 165 -12.79 26.25 11.17
CA VAL A 165 -13.61 25.98 12.36
C VAL A 165 -14.00 27.30 13.01
N ARG A 166 -15.26 27.48 13.36
CA ARG A 166 -15.71 28.63 14.14
C ARG A 166 -15.73 28.24 15.61
N LYS A 167 -15.21 29.14 16.44
CA LYS A 167 -15.24 29.04 17.91
C LYS A 167 -15.52 30.42 18.49
N PRO A 168 -16.18 30.50 19.65
CA PRO A 168 -16.35 31.76 20.36
C PRO A 168 -14.99 32.38 20.69
N SER A 169 -14.92 33.71 20.72
CA SER A 169 -13.86 34.41 21.46
C SER A 169 -13.98 34.08 22.96
N GLU A 170 -12.93 34.30 23.75
CA GLU A 170 -12.93 33.95 25.19
C GLU A 170 -14.10 34.54 25.98
N ASP A 171 -14.69 35.65 25.51
CA ASP A 171 -15.82 36.35 26.11
C ASP A 171 -17.19 36.13 25.42
N GLY A 172 -17.29 35.30 24.37
CA GLY A 172 -18.53 35.08 23.61
C GLY A 172 -19.35 33.89 24.09
N ASP A 173 -20.69 33.93 23.95
CA ASP A 173 -21.53 32.75 24.19
C ASP A 173 -21.10 31.62 23.22
N PRO A 174 -20.77 30.41 23.72
CA PRO A 174 -20.41 29.29 22.87
C PRO A 174 -21.45 28.95 21.79
N LYS A 175 -22.72 29.30 22.01
CA LYS A 175 -23.80 29.08 21.05
C LYS A 175 -23.70 30.00 19.84
N ASP A 176 -23.17 31.21 19.98
CA ASP A 176 -23.15 32.23 18.90
C ASP A 176 -22.11 31.92 17.79
N PHE A 177 -21.19 30.97 18.02
CA PHE A 177 -20.02 30.75 17.17
C PHE A 177 -19.80 29.29 16.81
N ARG A 178 -20.90 28.57 16.52
CA ARG A 178 -20.91 27.16 16.14
C ARG A 178 -20.72 26.96 14.62
N GLY A 179 -20.22 25.79 14.23
CA GLY A 179 -20.10 25.39 12.82
C GLY A 179 -18.82 25.83 12.14
N TYR A 180 -18.88 26.03 10.82
CA TYR A 180 -17.73 26.23 9.96
C TYR A 180 -17.92 27.39 9.00
N VAL A 181 -16.82 27.92 8.47
CA VAL A 181 -16.82 28.91 7.41
C VAL A 181 -15.86 28.49 6.30
N GLN A 182 -16.36 28.40 5.08
CA GLN A 182 -15.54 28.24 3.89
C GLN A 182 -15.15 29.61 3.33
N LYS A 183 -13.89 29.74 2.90
CA LYS A 183 -13.40 30.92 2.17
C LYS A 183 -12.99 30.51 0.78
N ARG A 184 -13.61 31.10 -0.24
CA ARG A 184 -13.27 30.85 -1.64
C ARG A 184 -13.42 32.12 -2.47
N ASN A 185 -12.37 32.49 -3.20
CA ASN A 185 -12.36 33.68 -4.06
C ASN A 185 -12.84 34.97 -3.36
N GLY A 186 -12.46 35.14 -2.09
CA GLY A 186 -12.88 36.28 -1.26
C GLY A 186 -14.33 36.23 -0.75
N ARG A 187 -15.11 35.22 -1.15
CA ARG A 187 -16.48 34.97 -0.65
C ARG A 187 -16.45 34.02 0.54
N LYS A 188 -17.45 34.17 1.41
CA LYS A 188 -17.65 33.32 2.59
C LYS A 188 -18.96 32.56 2.45
N ARG A 189 -18.95 31.31 2.90
CA ARG A 189 -20.14 30.47 3.06
C ARG A 189 -20.06 29.80 4.43
N PHE A 190 -21.18 29.76 5.14
CA PHE A 190 -21.25 29.18 6.48
C PHE A 190 -21.90 27.81 6.45
N PHE A 191 -21.56 26.98 7.44
CA PHE A 191 -22.08 25.62 7.62
C PHE A 191 -22.37 25.34 9.10
N GLY A 192 -23.40 24.53 9.35
CA GLY A 192 -23.68 23.95 10.67
C GLY A 192 -22.75 22.79 11.01
N VAL A 193 -22.80 22.31 12.26
CA VAL A 193 -22.15 21.04 12.64
C VAL A 193 -23.11 19.91 12.32
N ALA A 194 -22.63 18.84 11.68
CA ALA A 194 -23.45 17.66 11.41
C ALA A 194 -24.14 17.13 12.67
N GLY A 195 -25.45 16.94 12.60
CA GLY A 195 -26.29 16.45 13.69
C GLY A 195 -27.01 17.56 14.47
N ASP A 196 -26.59 18.82 14.35
CA ASP A 196 -27.19 19.95 15.06
C ASP A 196 -28.66 20.14 14.73
N ARG A 197 -29.05 19.91 13.47
CA ARG A 197 -30.42 20.00 12.98
C ARG A 197 -31.37 19.00 13.63
N TYR A 198 -30.87 17.84 14.00
CA TYR A 198 -31.67 16.73 14.53
C TYR A 198 -31.59 16.64 16.05
N ARG A 199 -30.86 17.55 16.70
CA ARG A 199 -30.69 17.56 18.15
C ARG A 199 -32.04 17.68 18.87
N GLY A 200 -32.33 16.72 19.74
CA GLY A 200 -33.58 16.63 20.49
C GLY A 200 -34.80 16.21 19.67
N MET A 201 -34.57 15.87 18.39
CA MET A 201 -35.57 15.33 17.47
C MET A 201 -35.39 13.81 17.38
N GLU A 202 -36.50 13.11 17.25
CA GLU A 202 -36.57 11.70 16.87
C GLU A 202 -37.03 11.62 15.41
N ALA A 203 -36.23 10.97 14.57
CA ALA A 203 -36.58 10.65 13.20
C ALA A 203 -37.46 9.40 13.19
N THR A 204 -38.65 9.51 12.61
CA THR A 204 -39.60 8.41 12.49
C THR A 204 -39.87 8.12 11.02
N ILE A 205 -39.65 6.87 10.63
CA ILE A 205 -39.98 6.36 9.31
C ILE A 205 -41.48 6.03 9.29
N THR A 206 -42.18 6.56 8.28
CA THR A 206 -43.62 6.34 8.08
C THR A 206 -43.89 5.94 6.64
N GLY A 207 -44.88 5.07 6.43
CA GLY A 207 -45.03 4.36 5.16
C GLY A 207 -44.03 3.21 5.05
N GLY A 208 -43.74 2.76 3.83
CA GLY A 208 -42.91 1.58 3.59
C GLY A 208 -43.71 0.33 3.22
N GLY A 209 -43.08 -0.58 2.48
CA GLY A 209 -43.69 -1.80 1.92
C GLY A 209 -43.79 -1.78 0.39
N GLU A 210 -44.41 -2.81 -0.21
CA GLU A 210 -44.47 -3.01 -1.68
C GLU A 210 -45.11 -1.84 -2.45
N ASP A 211 -46.01 -1.07 -1.81
CA ASP A 211 -46.89 -0.10 -2.50
C ASP A 211 -46.64 1.38 -2.19
N THR A 212 -45.83 1.72 -1.17
CA THR A 212 -45.60 3.12 -0.76
C THR A 212 -44.18 3.39 -0.33
N ALA A 213 -43.55 4.42 -0.91
CA ALA A 213 -42.22 4.85 -0.54
C ALA A 213 -42.16 5.33 0.93
N PRO A 214 -41.10 4.95 1.68
CA PRO A 214 -40.93 5.40 3.06
C PRO A 214 -40.67 6.90 3.09
N THR A 215 -41.18 7.56 4.13
CA THR A 215 -41.00 8.99 4.36
C THR A 215 -40.55 9.23 5.79
N ILE A 216 -39.64 10.20 5.97
CA ILE A 216 -39.06 10.52 7.27
C ILE A 216 -39.71 11.77 7.82
N THR A 217 -40.11 11.72 9.08
CA THR A 217 -40.64 12.86 9.82
C THR A 217 -39.86 13.05 11.11
N TYR A 218 -39.74 14.29 11.58
CA TYR A 218 -39.01 14.61 12.79
C TYR A 218 -39.97 15.09 13.88
N THR A 219 -39.90 14.47 15.06
CA THR A 219 -40.71 14.85 16.22
C THR A 219 -39.81 15.25 17.39
N GLN A 220 -40.15 16.34 18.07
CA GLN A 220 -39.39 16.79 19.24
C GLN A 220 -39.71 15.88 20.44
N THR A 221 -38.69 15.23 21.00
CA THR A 221 -38.87 14.29 22.13
C THR A 221 -38.02 14.64 23.35
N GLY A 222 -36.99 15.49 23.20
CA GLY A 222 -36.13 15.96 24.30
C GLY A 222 -36.29 17.43 24.68
N ASP A 223 -35.60 17.83 25.75
CA ASP A 223 -35.47 19.24 26.18
C ASP A 223 -34.44 20.03 25.35
N GLU A 224 -33.62 19.34 24.55
CA GLU A 224 -32.64 19.97 23.68
C GLU A 224 -33.30 20.47 22.40
N GLU A 225 -32.96 21.67 21.95
CA GLU A 225 -33.50 22.21 20.70
C GLU A 225 -32.53 22.00 19.53
N PRO A 226 -33.06 21.80 18.30
CA PRO A 226 -32.25 21.77 17.10
C PRO A 226 -31.58 23.13 16.88
N LEU A 227 -30.36 23.11 16.35
CA LEU A 227 -29.57 24.32 16.09
C LEU A 227 -29.38 24.52 14.59
N PHE A 228 -29.50 25.78 14.16
CA PHE A 228 -29.34 26.17 12.76
C PHE A 228 -28.38 27.34 12.63
N VAL A 229 -27.54 27.30 11.60
CA VAL A 229 -26.62 28.39 11.26
C VAL A 229 -27.16 29.15 10.06
N ASP A 230 -27.15 30.48 10.06
CA ASP A 230 -27.50 31.29 8.89
C ASP A 230 -26.46 31.10 7.78
N LYS A 231 -26.91 30.85 6.55
CA LYS A 231 -26.00 30.55 5.43
C LYS A 231 -25.10 31.71 5.00
N GLU A 232 -25.47 32.97 5.29
CA GLU A 232 -24.73 34.15 4.85
C GLU A 232 -24.03 34.91 5.98
N THR A 233 -24.62 34.93 7.17
CA THR A 233 -24.09 35.67 8.34
C THR A 233 -23.32 34.76 9.30
N GLY A 234 -23.69 33.47 9.37
CA GLY A 234 -23.16 32.54 10.35
C GLY A 234 -23.82 32.65 11.73
N ASP A 235 -24.87 33.45 11.89
CA ASP A 235 -25.61 33.55 13.16
C ASP A 235 -26.27 32.21 13.50
N VAL A 236 -26.34 31.87 14.79
CA VAL A 236 -26.88 30.59 15.27
C VAL A 236 -28.22 30.81 15.95
N VAL A 237 -29.23 30.02 15.58
CA VAL A 237 -30.54 30.03 16.23
C VAL A 237 -30.91 28.64 16.72
N GLY A 238 -31.63 28.56 17.83
CA GLY A 238 -32.25 27.34 18.35
C GLY A 238 -33.71 27.20 17.95
N GLY A 239 -34.19 25.96 17.92
CA GLY A 239 -35.60 25.58 17.79
C GLY A 239 -36.13 25.61 16.36
N SER A 240 -35.96 26.71 15.63
CA SER A 240 -36.49 26.82 14.26
C SER A 240 -35.59 27.62 13.31
N ALA A 241 -35.31 27.02 12.15
CA ALA A 241 -34.63 27.66 11.03
C ALA A 241 -35.38 28.89 10.48
N GLY A 242 -36.69 29.00 10.70
CA GLY A 242 -37.50 30.13 10.23
C GLY A 242 -37.12 31.49 10.87
N ASN A 243 -36.34 31.45 11.97
CA ASN A 243 -35.81 32.64 12.61
C ASN A 243 -34.57 33.22 11.90
N LEU A 244 -34.05 32.53 10.89
CA LEU A 244 -32.86 32.96 10.14
C LEU A 244 -33.26 33.84 8.94
N PRO A 245 -32.68 35.04 8.78
CA PRO A 245 -33.04 35.97 7.71
C PRO A 245 -32.70 35.44 6.32
N ASN A 246 -31.63 34.66 6.17
CA ASN A 246 -31.19 34.13 4.88
C ASN A 246 -31.50 32.64 4.72
N GLY A 247 -32.13 32.02 5.72
CA GLY A 247 -32.38 30.59 5.79
C GLY A 247 -31.18 29.78 6.30
N PRO A 248 -31.42 28.50 6.62
CA PRO A 248 -30.40 27.63 7.22
C PRO A 248 -29.30 27.28 6.24
N ALA A 249 -28.07 27.21 6.75
CA ALA A 249 -26.94 26.58 6.11
C ALA A 249 -27.10 25.06 6.14
N ASN A 250 -26.43 24.39 5.21
CA ASN A 250 -26.20 22.95 5.29
C ASN A 250 -25.17 22.66 6.38
N GLU A 251 -25.23 21.44 6.91
CA GLU A 251 -24.31 20.97 7.94
C GLU A 251 -23.10 20.30 7.31
N LEU A 252 -21.98 20.32 8.03
CA LEU A 252 -20.72 19.76 7.55
C LEU A 252 -20.24 18.67 8.50
N ILE A 253 -20.01 17.48 7.96
CA ILE A 253 -19.29 16.39 8.62
C ILE A 253 -17.80 16.75 8.54
N PHE A 254 -17.22 17.09 9.69
CA PHE A 254 -15.82 17.47 9.81
C PHE A 254 -15.05 16.40 10.57
N ILE A 255 -14.20 15.67 9.87
CA ILE A 255 -13.43 14.57 10.44
C ILE A 255 -11.97 14.97 10.51
N ARG A 256 -11.38 14.86 11.70
CA ARG A 256 -10.00 15.24 11.99
C ARG A 256 -9.16 13.99 12.18
N ASN A 257 -7.95 13.99 11.62
CA ASN A 257 -6.89 13.11 12.07
C ASN A 257 -6.42 13.60 13.46
N PRO A 258 -6.78 12.91 14.54
CA PRO A 258 -6.58 13.42 15.89
C PRO A 258 -5.09 13.60 16.19
N SER A 259 -4.73 14.78 16.71
CA SER A 259 -3.37 15.07 17.15
C SER A 259 -3.32 15.27 18.66
N PRO A 260 -2.30 14.77 19.37
CA PRO A 260 -2.11 15.10 20.78
C PRO A 260 -1.74 16.57 21.01
N LEU A 261 -1.29 17.29 19.96
CA LEU A 261 -0.82 18.67 20.05
C LEU A 261 -1.84 19.71 19.56
N GLU A 262 -2.83 19.29 18.78
CA GLU A 262 -3.81 20.18 18.15
C GLU A 262 -5.24 19.69 18.45
N GLN A 263 -6.11 20.62 18.85
CA GLN A 263 -7.47 20.29 19.27
C GLN A 263 -8.54 20.76 18.28
N ASP A 264 -8.24 21.74 17.45
CA ASP A 264 -9.25 22.37 16.59
C ASP A 264 -9.23 21.76 15.18
N TYR A 265 -8.04 21.37 14.72
CA TYR A 265 -7.80 20.73 13.44
C TYR A 265 -7.16 19.37 13.61
N GLY A 266 -7.21 18.56 12.56
CA GLY A 266 -6.36 17.39 12.48
C GLY A 266 -5.00 17.72 11.88
N VAL A 267 -4.04 16.81 12.04
CA VAL A 267 -2.67 16.93 11.54
C VAL A 267 -2.39 15.67 10.71
N PRO A 268 -1.91 15.78 9.47
CA PRO A 268 -1.67 14.60 8.65
C PRO A 268 -0.37 13.91 9.07
N ASP A 269 -0.32 12.58 8.93
CA ASP A 269 0.74 11.72 9.48
C ASP A 269 2.13 12.05 8.89
N TRP A 270 2.15 12.50 7.63
CA TRP A 270 3.36 12.84 6.89
C TRP A 270 3.96 14.21 7.24
N VAL A 271 3.37 15.00 8.15
CA VAL A 271 3.95 16.31 8.58
C VAL A 271 5.41 16.17 9.04
N SER A 272 5.76 15.03 9.62
CA SER A 272 7.14 14.71 10.01
C SER A 272 8.11 14.57 8.83
N ALA A 273 7.61 14.16 7.66
CA ALA A 273 8.37 13.94 6.42
C ALA A 273 8.40 15.16 5.47
N ILE A 274 7.87 16.33 5.87
CA ILE A 274 7.92 17.56 5.04
C ILE A 274 9.32 17.83 4.48
N ARG A 275 10.35 17.64 5.32
CA ARG A 275 11.76 17.86 4.91
C ARG A 275 12.23 16.84 3.90
N THR A 276 11.86 15.56 4.07
CA THR A 276 12.19 14.47 3.15
C THR A 276 11.54 14.72 1.79
N ILE A 277 10.25 15.07 1.76
CA ILE A 277 9.53 15.40 0.53
C ILE A 277 10.18 16.61 -0.17
N SER A 278 10.48 17.67 0.58
CA SER A 278 11.13 18.86 0.02
C SER A 278 12.55 18.57 -0.50
N ALA A 279 13.25 17.61 0.10
CA ALA A 279 14.59 17.24 -0.32
C ALA A 279 14.59 16.39 -1.59
N ASP A 280 13.60 15.49 -1.74
CA ASP A 280 13.38 14.76 -2.99
C ASP A 280 13.00 15.70 -4.15
N GLU A 281 12.13 16.69 -3.90
CA GLU A 281 11.81 17.75 -4.86
C GLU A 281 13.08 18.52 -5.28
N ALA A 282 13.90 18.95 -4.32
CA ALA A 282 15.14 19.68 -4.59
C ALA A 282 16.17 18.85 -5.39
N ALA A 283 16.22 17.53 -5.17
CA ALA A 283 17.09 16.64 -5.95
C ALA A 283 16.63 16.55 -7.41
N LYS A 284 15.31 16.50 -7.66
CA LYS A 284 14.75 16.54 -9.02
C LYS A 284 15.02 17.87 -9.71
N ASP A 285 14.84 18.96 -9.00
CA ASP A 285 15.12 20.30 -9.53
C ASP A 285 16.60 20.45 -9.87
N TYR A 286 17.51 19.96 -9.01
CA TYR A 286 18.93 19.95 -9.30
C TYR A 286 19.24 19.13 -10.55
N ASN A 287 18.69 17.92 -10.67
CA ASN A 287 18.89 17.07 -11.84
C ASN A 287 18.33 17.74 -13.11
N ARG A 288 17.13 18.31 -13.02
CA ARG A 288 16.52 19.09 -14.11
C ARG A 288 17.43 20.25 -14.53
N GLU A 289 17.90 21.06 -13.60
CA GLU A 289 18.81 22.18 -13.88
C GLU A 289 20.14 21.70 -14.47
N PHE A 290 20.66 20.57 -13.98
CA PHE A 290 21.87 19.95 -14.51
C PHE A 290 21.72 19.55 -15.98
N PHE A 291 20.61 18.90 -16.34
CA PHE A 291 20.30 18.52 -17.73
C PHE A 291 19.96 19.73 -18.61
N ASP A 292 19.17 20.69 -18.10
CA ASP A 292 18.76 21.89 -18.86
C ASP A 292 19.95 22.81 -19.19
N ASN A 293 20.94 22.92 -18.29
CA ASN A 293 22.00 23.91 -18.42
C ASN A 293 23.35 23.37 -18.92
N ASP A 294 23.50 22.04 -19.06
CA ASP A 294 24.78 21.36 -19.28
C ASP A 294 25.92 22.04 -18.51
N THR A 295 25.66 22.19 -17.22
CA THR A 295 26.16 23.27 -16.36
C THR A 295 27.67 23.27 -16.14
N ILE A 296 28.35 22.24 -16.62
CA ILE A 296 29.79 22.08 -16.49
C ILE A 296 30.40 22.38 -17.85
N PRO A 297 31.14 23.50 -18.00
CA PRO A 297 31.94 23.69 -19.19
C PRO A 297 32.84 22.47 -19.37
N ARG A 298 32.71 21.75 -20.49
CA ARG A 298 33.54 20.55 -20.74
C ARG A 298 34.92 20.91 -21.23
N PHE A 299 35.08 22.13 -21.73
CA PHE A 299 36.31 22.64 -22.30
C PHE A 299 36.60 24.06 -21.80
N VAL A 300 37.86 24.29 -21.46
CA VAL A 300 38.41 25.63 -21.29
C VAL A 300 39.37 25.89 -22.45
N ILE A 301 39.15 27.00 -23.16
CA ILE A 301 40.05 27.46 -24.20
C ILE A 301 40.94 28.53 -23.59
N LYS A 302 42.21 28.20 -23.38
CA LYS A 302 43.23 29.12 -22.88
C LYS A 302 43.93 29.75 -24.08
N VAL A 303 43.84 31.06 -24.21
CA VAL A 303 44.56 31.82 -25.23
C VAL A 303 45.77 32.45 -24.57
N LEU A 304 46.95 31.97 -24.93
CA LEU A 304 48.24 32.42 -24.40
C LEU A 304 48.88 33.39 -25.40
N GLY A 305 49.40 34.52 -24.90
CA GLY A 305 50.15 35.47 -25.73
C GLY A 305 49.31 36.41 -26.59
N GLY A 306 48.00 36.59 -26.32
CA GLY A 306 47.17 37.57 -27.01
C GLY A 306 45.68 37.53 -26.66
N GLU A 307 44.94 38.51 -27.20
CA GLU A 307 43.46 38.55 -27.16
C GLU A 307 42.91 38.14 -28.52
N LEU A 308 41.81 37.38 -28.55
CA LEU A 308 41.13 37.07 -29.80
C LEU A 308 40.33 38.28 -30.27
N THR A 309 40.32 38.47 -31.59
CA THR A 309 39.40 39.44 -32.21
C THR A 309 37.94 39.00 -32.03
N GLU A 310 37.00 39.94 -32.02
CA GLU A 310 35.56 39.62 -31.92
C GLU A 310 35.07 38.71 -33.07
N GLU A 311 35.71 38.78 -34.24
CA GLU A 311 35.45 37.88 -35.37
C GLU A 311 35.94 36.47 -35.06
N SER A 312 37.17 36.31 -34.56
CA SER A 312 37.72 35.01 -34.14
C SER A 312 36.94 34.38 -32.98
N LYS A 313 36.44 35.19 -32.03
CA LYS A 313 35.54 34.72 -30.96
C LYS A 313 34.23 34.19 -31.51
N ARG A 314 33.67 34.86 -32.53
CA ARG A 314 32.43 34.41 -33.19
C ARG A 314 32.67 33.12 -33.97
N ASP A 315 33.77 33.01 -34.70
CA ASP A 315 34.14 31.82 -35.46
C ASP A 315 34.40 30.62 -34.55
N LEU A 316 35.13 30.82 -33.44
CA LEU A 316 35.35 29.77 -32.43
C LEU A 316 34.03 29.27 -31.83
N ARG A 317 33.13 30.18 -31.45
CA ARG A 317 31.80 29.82 -30.96
C ARG A 317 30.98 29.07 -32.01
N GLN A 318 31.06 29.48 -33.27
CA GLN A 318 30.34 28.84 -34.37
C GLN A 318 30.91 27.45 -34.69
N MET A 319 32.22 27.27 -34.59
CA MET A 319 32.88 25.98 -34.76
C MET A 319 32.55 25.02 -33.61
N LEU A 320 32.55 25.49 -32.37
CA LEU A 320 32.16 24.71 -31.17
C LEU A 320 30.69 24.26 -31.24
N ASN A 321 29.79 25.16 -31.68
CA ASN A 321 28.38 24.83 -31.90
C ASN A 321 28.15 23.87 -33.07
N GLY A 322 29.11 23.75 -34.01
CA GLY A 322 29.00 22.89 -35.18
C GLY A 322 29.60 21.49 -35.00
N LEU A 323 30.35 21.24 -33.93
CA LEU A 323 31.09 19.99 -33.71
C LEU A 323 30.25 18.88 -33.05
N ARG A 324 29.12 19.18 -32.41
CA ARG A 324 28.16 18.20 -31.85
C ARG A 324 26.73 18.77 -31.81
N GLU A 325 25.73 17.90 -31.82
CA GLU A 325 24.29 18.23 -31.77
C GLU A 325 23.85 18.94 -30.47
N GLU A 326 24.65 18.91 -29.40
CA GLU A 326 24.32 19.48 -28.09
C GLU A 326 25.21 20.70 -27.75
N SER A 327 24.57 21.77 -27.28
CA SER A 327 25.21 23.07 -26.98
C SER A 327 25.84 23.08 -25.59
N HIS A 328 27.07 22.59 -25.45
CA HIS A 328 27.83 22.72 -24.19
C HIS A 328 28.34 24.16 -23.98
N ARG A 329 28.36 24.64 -22.72
CA ARG A 329 29.01 25.91 -22.37
C ARG A 329 30.53 25.76 -22.51
N THR A 330 31.19 26.68 -23.21
CA THR A 330 32.67 26.72 -23.32
C THR A 330 33.17 28.01 -22.69
N VAL A 331 34.17 27.93 -21.81
CA VAL A 331 34.77 29.11 -21.19
C VAL A 331 36.05 29.47 -21.94
N VAL A 332 36.11 30.70 -22.46
CA VAL A 332 37.30 31.25 -23.12
C VAL A 332 38.01 32.15 -22.11
N LEU A 333 39.27 31.83 -21.81
CA LEU A 333 40.13 32.63 -20.92
C LEU A 333 41.22 33.29 -21.76
N GLU A 334 41.23 34.62 -21.76
CA GLU A 334 42.21 35.45 -22.45
C GLU A 334 43.09 36.15 -21.41
N VAL A 335 44.38 36.26 -21.70
CA VAL A 335 45.34 36.96 -20.82
C VAL A 335 45.69 38.30 -21.46
N GLU A 336 45.39 39.41 -20.76
CA GLU A 336 45.77 40.76 -21.19
C GLU A 336 47.30 40.91 -21.26
N LYS A 337 47.80 41.44 -22.37
CA LYS A 337 49.23 41.78 -22.51
C LYS A 337 49.57 42.98 -21.62
N PHE A 338 50.38 42.79 -20.58
CA PHE A 338 51.21 43.88 -20.08
C PHE A 338 52.27 44.20 -21.15
N GLN A 339 52.19 45.36 -21.78
CA GLN A 339 53.11 45.85 -22.83
C GLN A 339 54.58 45.51 -22.47
N THR A 340 55.47 45.05 -23.35
CA THR A 340 55.79 45.55 -24.70
C THR A 340 56.69 44.52 -25.40
N GLN A 341 56.56 44.40 -26.74
CA GLN A 341 57.47 43.72 -27.68
C GLN A 341 57.60 42.20 -27.58
N LEU A 342 56.97 41.50 -28.53
CA LEU A 342 57.58 40.75 -29.64
C LEU A 342 56.45 40.03 -30.41
N ASP A 343 56.67 39.77 -31.71
CA ASP A 343 55.80 38.93 -32.54
C ASP A 343 55.83 37.50 -32.00
N GLU A 344 55.04 37.22 -30.95
CA GLU A 344 54.86 35.89 -30.42
C GLU A 344 53.57 35.29 -31.00
N ASP A 345 53.72 34.08 -31.56
CA ASP A 345 52.61 33.27 -32.05
C ASP A 345 51.60 33.03 -30.90
N VAL A 346 50.33 33.27 -31.18
CA VAL A 346 49.23 33.02 -30.24
C VAL A 346 49.07 31.51 -30.09
N ASP A 347 49.23 30.99 -28.87
CA ASP A 347 49.04 29.58 -28.57
C ASP A 347 47.65 29.36 -27.96
N ILE A 348 46.92 28.38 -28.48
CA ILE A 348 45.54 28.07 -28.05
C ILE A 348 45.54 26.65 -27.51
N GLU A 349 45.43 26.53 -26.18
CA GLU A 349 45.32 25.24 -25.51
C GLU A 349 43.86 24.95 -25.16
N LEU A 350 43.40 23.75 -25.54
CA LEU A 350 42.08 23.25 -25.23
C LEU A 350 42.22 22.16 -24.16
N GLU A 351 41.92 22.51 -22.92
CA GLU A 351 41.94 21.56 -21.81
C GLU A 351 40.54 21.01 -21.57
N PRO A 352 40.35 19.67 -21.63
CA PRO A 352 39.12 19.07 -21.13
C PRO A 352 39.07 19.26 -19.61
N LEU A 353 37.97 19.83 -19.11
CA LEU A 353 37.68 19.79 -17.69
C LEU A 353 37.28 18.35 -17.38
N GLY A 354 38.18 17.62 -16.69
CA GLY A 354 38.01 16.22 -16.35
C GLY A 354 36.65 15.97 -15.71
N GLN A 355 35.81 15.20 -16.39
CA GLN A 355 34.52 14.76 -15.88
C GLN A 355 34.74 13.70 -14.80
N GLY A 356 34.81 14.15 -13.55
CA GLY A 356 34.19 13.38 -12.48
C GLY A 356 32.71 13.75 -12.45
N ILE A 357 31.91 13.26 -13.39
CA ILE A 357 30.48 13.09 -13.07
C ILE A 357 30.52 12.01 -11.99
N SER A 358 30.64 12.43 -10.73
CA SER A 358 30.60 11.51 -9.60
C SER A 358 29.29 10.74 -9.74
N GLU A 359 29.30 9.42 -9.60
CA GLU A 359 28.08 8.61 -9.51
C GLU A 359 27.12 9.18 -8.43
N GLU A 360 27.65 9.96 -7.49
CA GLU A 360 26.93 10.73 -6.48
C GLU A 360 26.02 11.86 -7.03
N MET A 361 26.18 12.29 -8.30
CA MET A 361 25.34 13.35 -8.91
C MET A 361 24.00 12.84 -9.47
N ASP A 362 23.77 11.53 -9.54
CA ASP A 362 22.50 10.98 -10.02
C ASP A 362 21.39 11.11 -8.96
N PHE A 363 21.76 11.28 -7.67
CA PHE A 363 20.85 11.28 -6.52
C PHE A 363 19.97 10.01 -6.41
N ARG A 364 20.23 8.96 -7.19
CA ARG A 364 19.38 7.77 -7.26
C ARG A 364 19.14 7.12 -5.90
N GLU A 365 20.20 6.73 -5.18
CA GLU A 365 20.08 6.12 -3.85
C GLU A 365 19.43 7.07 -2.83
N PHE A 366 19.69 8.37 -2.94
CA PHE A 366 19.09 9.38 -2.08
C PHE A 366 17.57 9.46 -2.30
N ARG A 367 17.13 9.41 -3.56
CA ARG A 367 15.73 9.41 -3.94
C ARG A 367 15.01 8.12 -3.53
N GLU A 368 15.62 6.97 -3.78
CA GLU A 368 15.10 5.66 -3.34
C GLU A 368 14.87 5.65 -1.82
N LYS A 369 15.83 6.17 -1.05
CA LYS A 369 15.69 6.29 0.41
C LYS A 369 14.58 7.27 0.81
N ASN A 370 14.47 8.41 0.15
CA ASN A 370 13.41 9.38 0.43
C ASN A 370 12.03 8.79 0.11
N GLU A 371 11.88 8.09 -1.01
CA GLU A 371 10.65 7.40 -1.39
C GLU A 371 10.25 6.39 -0.33
N HIS A 372 11.19 5.58 0.16
CA HIS A 372 10.94 4.65 1.26
C HIS A 372 10.54 5.37 2.57
N GLU A 373 11.21 6.46 2.94
CA GLU A 373 10.86 7.26 4.12
C GLU A 373 9.47 7.91 4.00
N ILE A 374 9.09 8.36 2.81
CA ILE A 374 7.76 8.91 2.53
C ILE A 374 6.71 7.80 2.63
N ALA A 375 6.94 6.64 2.00
CA ALA A 375 6.05 5.48 2.07
C ALA A 375 5.80 5.05 3.53
N LYS A 376 6.88 4.99 4.32
CA LYS A 376 6.85 4.65 5.74
C LYS A 376 5.94 5.55 6.55
N VAL A 377 5.98 6.87 6.37
CA VAL A 377 5.12 7.78 7.16
C VAL A 377 3.65 7.73 6.75
N HIS A 378 3.36 7.25 5.55
CA HIS A 378 1.98 6.99 5.11
C HIS A 378 1.48 5.61 5.53
N GLU A 379 2.37 4.74 6.02
CA GLU A 379 2.11 3.32 6.27
C GLU A 379 1.65 2.59 5.00
N VAL A 380 2.17 3.01 3.83
CA VAL A 380 1.87 2.39 2.54
C VAL A 380 3.04 1.51 2.12
N PRO A 381 2.82 0.21 1.84
CA PRO A 381 3.91 -0.68 1.45
C PRO A 381 4.52 -0.28 0.10
N PRO A 382 5.84 -0.45 -0.10
CA PRO A 382 6.56 -0.05 -1.32
C PRO A 382 5.95 -0.58 -2.61
N ILE A 383 5.39 -1.80 -2.58
CA ILE A 383 4.77 -2.38 -3.78
C ILE A 383 3.54 -1.59 -4.27
N LEU A 384 2.78 -0.95 -3.37
CA LEU A 384 1.60 -0.17 -3.75
C LEU A 384 1.95 1.19 -4.35
N ILE A 385 3.16 1.68 -4.13
CA ILE A 385 3.69 2.90 -4.76
C ILE A 385 4.54 2.60 -6.01
N GLY A 386 4.66 1.33 -6.41
CA GLY A 386 5.35 0.92 -7.64
C GLY A 386 6.82 0.53 -7.46
N VAL A 387 7.30 0.40 -6.22
CA VAL A 387 8.66 -0.06 -5.93
C VAL A 387 8.67 -1.58 -5.78
N THR A 388 9.20 -2.28 -6.78
CA THR A 388 9.14 -3.76 -6.86
C THR A 388 10.48 -4.48 -6.69
N GLU A 389 11.60 -3.74 -6.59
CA GLU A 389 12.97 -4.29 -6.70
C GLU A 389 13.32 -5.36 -5.64
N THR A 390 12.71 -5.31 -4.46
CA THR A 390 12.95 -6.27 -3.37
C THR A 390 11.78 -7.23 -3.13
N SER A 391 10.79 -7.27 -4.02
CA SER A 391 9.52 -7.98 -3.79
C SER A 391 9.50 -9.35 -4.47
N ASN A 392 9.36 -10.42 -3.68
CA ASN A 392 8.90 -11.72 -4.17
C ASN A 392 7.39 -11.84 -3.93
N ARG A 393 6.66 -12.62 -4.75
CA ARG A 393 5.19 -12.68 -4.74
C ARG A 393 4.59 -12.97 -3.37
N ALA A 394 5.21 -13.83 -2.57
CA ALA A 394 4.72 -14.18 -1.23
C ALA A 394 4.87 -12.99 -0.26
N ASN A 395 6.03 -12.35 -0.22
CA ASN A 395 6.28 -11.14 0.57
C ASN A 395 5.38 -9.97 0.12
N SER A 396 5.12 -9.85 -1.18
CA SER A 396 4.17 -8.87 -1.73
C SER A 396 2.76 -9.05 -1.18
N GLN A 397 2.26 -10.28 -1.12
CA GLN A 397 0.90 -10.59 -0.66
C GLN A 397 0.75 -10.29 0.83
N GLU A 398 1.72 -10.70 1.65
CA GLU A 398 1.69 -10.40 3.09
C GLU A 398 1.76 -8.90 3.38
N GLN A 399 2.60 -8.14 2.67
CA GLN A 399 2.65 -6.67 2.84
C GLN A 399 1.32 -5.98 2.50
N VAL A 400 0.65 -6.42 1.43
CA VAL A 400 -0.66 -5.87 1.05
C VAL A 400 -1.73 -6.27 2.07
N ARG A 401 -1.64 -7.47 2.63
CA ARG A 401 -2.55 -7.96 3.66
C ARG A 401 -2.39 -7.21 4.99
N GLU A 402 -1.16 -7.04 5.48
CA GLU A 402 -0.89 -6.23 6.67
C GLU A 402 -1.42 -4.80 6.48
N PHE A 403 -1.18 -4.21 5.30
CA PHE A 403 -1.76 -2.91 4.96
C PHE A 403 -3.29 -2.91 4.98
N ALA A 404 -3.94 -3.90 4.36
CA ALA A 404 -5.39 -3.99 4.33
C ALA A 404 -5.98 -4.15 5.75
N THR A 405 -5.48 -5.11 6.51
CA THR A 405 -6.04 -5.47 7.82
C THR A 405 -5.69 -4.49 8.93
N ASP A 406 -4.44 -4.00 8.98
CA ASP A 406 -3.96 -3.20 10.11
C ASP A 406 -4.11 -1.69 9.89
N VAL A 407 -4.09 -1.24 8.63
CA VAL A 407 -4.17 0.20 8.29
C VAL A 407 -5.55 0.56 7.75
N ILE A 408 -6.07 -0.21 6.77
CA ILE A 408 -7.29 0.17 6.04
C ILE A 408 -8.56 -0.22 6.79
N ALA A 409 -8.72 -1.48 7.21
CA ALA A 409 -9.94 -1.96 7.84
C ALA A 409 -10.34 -1.14 9.10
N PRO A 410 -9.42 -0.74 10.01
CA PRO A 410 -9.79 0.09 11.14
C PRO A 410 -10.28 1.49 10.74
N GLU A 411 -9.72 2.06 9.68
CA GLU A 411 -10.17 3.36 9.16
C GLU A 411 -11.52 3.26 8.45
N GLN A 412 -11.77 2.17 7.72
CA GLN A 412 -13.08 1.84 7.15
C GLN A 412 -14.16 1.78 8.23
N ASN A 413 -13.91 1.00 9.29
CA ASN A 413 -14.86 0.84 10.41
C ASN A 413 -15.13 2.17 11.13
N LYS A 414 -14.10 2.98 11.38
CA LYS A 414 -14.27 4.32 11.97
C LYS A 414 -15.10 5.24 11.08
N PHE A 415 -14.94 5.14 9.76
CA PHE A 415 -15.63 6.00 8.81
C PHE A 415 -17.10 5.57 8.62
N ALA A 416 -17.34 4.27 8.49
CA ALA A 416 -18.68 3.67 8.47
C ALA A 416 -19.47 4.02 9.74
N GLY A 417 -18.87 3.82 10.92
CA GLY A 417 -19.51 4.15 12.20
C GLY A 417 -19.90 5.62 12.35
N ARG A 418 -19.17 6.55 11.69
CA ARG A 418 -19.56 7.97 11.67
C ARG A 418 -20.79 8.22 10.81
N PHE A 419 -20.89 7.59 9.64
CA PHE A 419 -22.09 7.69 8.80
C PHE A 419 -23.29 7.03 9.46
N TYR A 420 -23.09 5.89 10.09
CA TYR A 420 -24.12 5.21 10.85
C TYR A 420 -24.68 6.12 11.95
N GLN A 421 -23.82 6.73 12.78
CA GLN A 421 -24.27 7.63 13.83
C GLN A 421 -24.97 8.91 13.32
N ILE A 422 -24.36 9.59 12.34
CA ILE A 422 -24.82 10.92 11.92
C ILE A 422 -25.96 10.85 10.90
N ILE A 423 -25.83 9.98 9.89
CA ILE A 423 -26.78 9.88 8.79
C ILE A 423 -27.85 8.85 9.11
N HIS A 424 -27.49 7.59 9.38
CA HIS A 424 -28.48 6.53 9.54
C HIS A 424 -29.32 6.75 10.81
N GLN A 425 -28.69 6.78 11.98
CA GLN A 425 -29.40 6.88 13.25
C GLN A 425 -30.03 8.26 13.48
N GLN A 426 -29.22 9.32 13.48
CA GLN A 426 -29.71 10.65 13.87
C GLN A 426 -30.61 11.30 12.82
N ALA A 427 -30.27 11.17 11.53
CA ALA A 427 -30.94 11.92 10.47
C ALA A 427 -32.04 11.13 9.75
N LEU A 428 -31.84 9.83 9.54
CA LEU A 428 -32.80 8.97 8.83
C LEU A 428 -33.67 8.12 9.76
N GLY A 429 -33.26 7.93 11.02
CA GLY A 429 -33.97 7.08 11.98
C GLY A 429 -33.78 5.59 11.73
N VAL A 430 -32.68 5.21 11.10
CA VAL A 430 -32.33 3.82 10.78
C VAL A 430 -31.33 3.29 11.81
N THR A 431 -31.68 2.20 12.47
CA THR A 431 -30.85 1.56 13.49
C THR A 431 -30.37 0.17 13.08
N ASP A 432 -31.10 -0.51 12.22
CA ASP A 432 -30.84 -1.92 11.93
C ASP A 432 -29.80 -2.11 10.83
N TRP A 433 -29.56 -1.07 10.04
CA TRP A 433 -28.69 -1.14 8.85
C TRP A 433 -27.54 -0.14 8.90
N THR A 434 -26.36 -0.61 8.55
CA THR A 434 -25.12 0.17 8.43
C THR A 434 -24.47 -0.08 7.06
N ILE A 435 -23.29 0.52 6.84
CA ILE A 435 -22.47 0.25 5.66
C ILE A 435 -21.21 -0.52 6.07
N GLU A 436 -20.80 -1.46 5.23
CA GLU A 436 -19.52 -2.15 5.32
C GLU A 436 -18.72 -1.91 4.04
N TYR A 437 -17.49 -1.39 4.16
CA TYR A 437 -16.66 -1.10 3.00
C TYR A 437 -15.98 -2.36 2.47
N GLU A 438 -15.81 -2.42 1.15
CA GLU A 438 -15.11 -3.53 0.53
C GLU A 438 -13.61 -3.51 0.89
N LEU A 439 -13.15 -4.53 1.61
CA LEU A 439 -11.76 -4.66 2.03
C LEU A 439 -10.94 -5.46 1.00
N ARG A 440 -10.16 -4.75 0.18
CA ARG A 440 -9.28 -5.38 -0.82
C ARG A 440 -7.90 -5.73 -0.25
N GLY A 441 -7.45 -6.94 -0.55
CA GLY A 441 -6.09 -7.41 -0.25
C GLY A 441 -5.95 -8.16 1.07
N ALA A 442 -7.04 -8.35 1.83
CA ALA A 442 -7.06 -9.13 3.06
C ALA A 442 -7.27 -10.65 2.85
N GLU A 443 -7.74 -11.05 1.66
CA GLU A 443 -8.11 -12.43 1.34
C GLU A 443 -6.91 -13.41 1.44
N GLN A 444 -7.12 -14.58 2.05
CA GLN A 444 -6.15 -15.67 2.08
C GLN A 444 -6.76 -17.00 1.63
N PRO A 445 -7.17 -17.15 0.34
CA PRO A 445 -7.93 -18.33 -0.09
C PRO A 445 -7.24 -19.66 0.21
N LYS A 446 -5.91 -19.70 0.19
CA LYS A 446 -5.13 -20.90 0.54
C LYS A 446 -5.10 -21.19 2.04
N GLU A 447 -4.80 -20.18 2.86
CA GLU A 447 -4.72 -20.37 4.31
C GLU A 447 -6.10 -20.62 4.90
N ASP A 448 -7.13 -19.91 4.42
CA ASP A 448 -8.52 -20.11 4.79
C ASP A 448 -8.97 -21.54 4.43
N ALA A 449 -8.67 -22.01 3.22
CA ALA A 449 -8.94 -23.39 2.82
C ALA A 449 -8.15 -24.42 3.64
N GLU A 450 -6.89 -24.14 3.99
CA GLU A 450 -6.09 -25.02 4.86
C GLU A 450 -6.62 -25.06 6.29
N VAL A 451 -6.99 -23.92 6.87
CA VAL A 451 -7.57 -23.82 8.21
C VAL A 451 -8.93 -24.50 8.23
N ALA A 452 -9.79 -24.23 7.25
CA ALA A 452 -11.07 -24.90 7.09
C ALA A 452 -10.89 -26.42 6.96
N ARG A 453 -9.97 -26.88 6.11
CA ARG A 453 -9.63 -28.31 5.98
C ARG A 453 -9.14 -28.89 7.30
N ARG A 454 -8.25 -28.22 8.04
CA ARG A 454 -7.77 -28.68 9.35
C ARG A 454 -8.90 -28.73 10.37
N LYS A 455 -9.80 -27.75 10.39
CA LYS A 455 -10.98 -27.72 11.27
C LYS A 455 -11.94 -28.87 10.95
N ILE A 456 -12.28 -29.08 9.67
CA ILE A 456 -13.15 -30.16 9.19
C ILE A 456 -12.54 -31.54 9.50
N GLN A 457 -11.24 -31.70 9.30
CA GLN A 457 -10.52 -32.93 9.65
C GLN A 457 -10.45 -33.15 11.17
N ALA A 458 -10.24 -32.11 11.96
CA ALA A 458 -10.19 -32.21 13.43
C ALA A 458 -11.52 -32.66 14.05
N VAL A 459 -12.64 -32.31 13.42
CA VAL A 459 -13.97 -32.79 13.82
C VAL A 459 -14.39 -34.09 13.11
N ASN A 460 -13.51 -34.72 12.32
CA ASN A 460 -13.78 -35.94 11.55
C ASN A 460 -15.09 -35.89 10.74
N GLY A 461 -15.45 -34.73 10.19
CA GLY A 461 -16.70 -34.54 9.46
C GLY A 461 -17.98 -34.52 10.31
N ALA A 462 -17.88 -34.46 11.64
CA ALA A 462 -19.00 -34.22 12.56
C ALA A 462 -19.41 -32.74 12.60
N ILE A 463 -19.52 -32.13 11.42
CA ILE A 463 -19.96 -30.75 11.21
C ILE A 463 -21.03 -30.76 10.11
N PRO A 464 -22.10 -29.95 10.23
CA PRO A 464 -23.09 -29.80 9.17
C PRO A 464 -22.45 -29.32 7.86
N ILE A 465 -23.02 -29.72 6.72
CA ILE A 465 -22.53 -29.35 5.39
C ILE A 465 -22.58 -27.85 5.18
N ASN A 466 -23.69 -27.18 5.50
CA ASN A 466 -23.79 -25.73 5.35
C ASN A 466 -22.74 -25.01 6.19
N ARG A 467 -22.47 -25.51 7.40
CA ARG A 467 -21.41 -24.98 8.25
C ARG A 467 -20.01 -25.25 7.68
N ALA A 468 -19.80 -26.36 6.98
CA ALA A 468 -18.54 -26.65 6.30
C ALA A 468 -18.34 -25.81 5.02
N LEU A 469 -19.41 -25.56 4.25
CA LEU A 469 -19.43 -24.68 3.07
C LEU A 469 -19.13 -23.24 3.46
N GLU A 470 -19.80 -22.75 4.50
CA GLU A 470 -19.53 -21.44 5.09
C GLU A 470 -18.05 -21.31 5.52
N MET A 471 -17.48 -22.36 6.14
CA MET A 471 -16.06 -22.36 6.53
C MET A 471 -15.08 -22.27 5.36
N ILE A 472 -15.46 -22.69 4.16
CA ILE A 472 -14.63 -22.59 2.95
C ILE A 472 -15.03 -21.40 2.06
N GLY A 473 -15.95 -20.54 2.52
CA GLY A 473 -16.41 -19.36 1.80
C GLY A 473 -17.38 -19.64 0.65
N GLU A 474 -18.10 -20.76 0.71
CA GLU A 474 -19.13 -21.12 -0.27
C GLU A 474 -20.53 -20.89 0.31
N ASP A 475 -21.48 -20.59 -0.56
CA ASP A 475 -22.89 -20.41 -0.18
C ASP A 475 -23.47 -21.70 0.43
N PRO A 476 -24.41 -21.59 1.39
CA PRO A 476 -25.12 -22.75 1.90
C PRO A 476 -25.90 -23.44 0.77
N LEU A 477 -26.14 -24.75 0.92
CA LEU A 477 -26.96 -25.49 -0.03
C LEU A 477 -28.38 -24.91 -0.07
N PRO A 478 -28.99 -24.75 -1.26
CA PRO A 478 -30.39 -24.37 -1.39
C PRO A 478 -31.31 -25.34 -0.62
N ASP A 479 -32.44 -24.83 -0.11
CA ASP A 479 -33.43 -25.64 0.63
C ASP A 479 -34.00 -26.81 -0.20
N ASP A 480 -33.94 -26.73 -1.53
CA ASP A 480 -34.40 -27.77 -2.46
C ASP A 480 -33.30 -28.75 -2.91
N HIS A 481 -32.10 -28.65 -2.34
CA HIS A 481 -30.98 -29.53 -2.66
C HIS A 481 -31.24 -30.98 -2.19
N GLU A 482 -30.76 -31.97 -2.95
CA GLU A 482 -31.00 -33.41 -2.67
C GLU A 482 -30.44 -33.86 -1.31
N ILE A 483 -29.48 -33.11 -0.77
CA ILE A 483 -28.83 -33.32 0.53
C ILE A 483 -29.16 -32.12 1.40
N ASP A 484 -29.74 -32.38 2.57
CA ASP A 484 -30.03 -31.38 3.60
C ASP A 484 -28.73 -30.78 4.14
N GLY A 485 -28.65 -29.44 4.21
CA GLY A 485 -27.49 -28.69 4.70
C GLY A 485 -27.12 -28.98 6.16
N ASP A 486 -28.06 -29.50 6.96
CA ASP A 486 -27.82 -29.94 8.33
C ASP A 486 -27.21 -31.36 8.43
N THR A 487 -27.11 -32.07 7.31
CA THR A 487 -26.45 -33.38 7.24
C THR A 487 -24.98 -33.22 7.60
N LEU A 488 -24.42 -34.17 8.37
CA LEU A 488 -23.01 -34.15 8.71
C LEU A 488 -22.15 -34.50 7.49
N VAL A 489 -21.01 -33.82 7.34
CA VAL A 489 -20.03 -34.10 6.27
C VAL A 489 -19.57 -35.56 6.28
N ALA A 490 -19.51 -36.20 7.45
CA ALA A 490 -19.17 -37.62 7.60
C ALA A 490 -20.22 -38.59 7.03
N ASP A 491 -21.47 -38.16 6.87
CA ASP A 491 -22.57 -39.00 6.39
C ASP A 491 -22.71 -38.98 4.87
N ILE A 492 -21.99 -38.08 4.18
CA ILE A 492 -21.88 -38.02 2.72
C ILE A 492 -21.10 -39.25 2.23
N GLY A 493 -21.85 -40.27 1.81
CA GLY A 493 -21.34 -41.57 1.41
C GLY A 493 -22.04 -42.75 2.08
N ASN A 494 -22.80 -42.51 3.14
CA ASN A 494 -23.54 -43.56 3.87
C ASN A 494 -25.07 -43.49 3.62
N SER A 495 -25.58 -42.38 3.11
CA SER A 495 -26.99 -42.16 2.74
C SER A 495 -27.25 -42.35 1.23
N GLY A 496 -27.24 -43.62 0.79
CA GLY A 496 -28.23 -44.16 -0.18
C GLY A 496 -28.16 -43.83 -1.67
N GLY A 497 -27.65 -44.77 -2.48
CA GLY A 497 -27.95 -44.86 -3.92
C GLY A 497 -26.94 -45.71 -4.70
N GLY A 498 -27.31 -46.94 -5.09
CA GLY A 498 -26.39 -47.92 -5.68
C GLY A 498 -25.70 -47.47 -6.99
N PRO A 499 -24.52 -48.00 -7.33
CA PRO A 499 -23.78 -47.55 -8.50
C PRO A 499 -24.36 -48.14 -9.80
N PRO A 500 -24.67 -47.32 -10.83
CA PRO A 500 -24.92 -47.85 -12.16
C PRO A 500 -23.59 -48.09 -12.86
N GLY A 501 -23.17 -49.35 -12.94
CA GLY A 501 -22.24 -49.79 -14.00
C GLY A 501 -21.05 -50.63 -13.53
N GLN A 502 -21.27 -51.89 -13.16
CA GLN A 502 -20.22 -52.90 -13.28
C GLN A 502 -20.80 -54.24 -13.78
N PRO A 503 -20.27 -54.84 -14.87
CA PRO A 503 -20.72 -56.15 -15.34
C PRO A 503 -20.28 -57.28 -14.37
N PRO A 504 -21.03 -58.39 -14.31
CA PRO A 504 -20.89 -59.39 -13.25
C PRO A 504 -19.67 -60.29 -13.46
N GLY A 505 -18.82 -60.46 -12.43
CA GLY A 505 -17.73 -61.43 -12.54
C GLY A 505 -16.62 -61.49 -11.47
N ALA A 506 -16.69 -60.79 -10.34
CA ALA A 506 -15.68 -60.93 -9.27
C ALA A 506 -16.35 -61.22 -7.91
N PRO A 507 -15.91 -62.23 -7.14
CA PRO A 507 -16.55 -62.63 -5.89
C PRO A 507 -16.22 -61.67 -4.73
N PRO A 508 -17.06 -61.65 -3.68
CA PRO A 508 -16.97 -60.70 -2.57
C PRO A 508 -16.00 -61.19 -1.49
N PHE A 509 -15.23 -60.28 -0.88
CA PHE A 509 -14.57 -60.57 0.40
C PHE A 509 -15.54 -60.24 1.54
N GLY A 510 -16.08 -61.30 2.13
CA GLY A 510 -17.00 -61.27 3.26
C GLY A 510 -16.30 -61.25 4.62
N ALA A 511 -17.10 -60.88 5.61
CA ALA A 511 -16.80 -60.67 7.01
C ALA A 511 -16.58 -61.93 7.86
N GLY A 512 -16.06 -61.72 9.07
CA GLY A 512 -16.08 -62.62 10.23
C GLY A 512 -14.67 -63.06 10.64
N ASN A 513 -14.31 -63.24 11.92
CA ASN A 513 -14.97 -63.07 13.21
C ASN A 513 -13.85 -63.13 14.26
N GLU A 514 -14.14 -62.69 15.48
CA GLU A 514 -13.27 -62.77 16.66
C GLU A 514 -12.72 -64.20 16.93
N GLY A 515 -11.50 -64.27 17.49
CA GLY A 515 -11.18 -65.30 18.50
C GLY A 515 -10.05 -66.29 18.20
N ASN A 516 -8.97 -66.11 18.97
CA ASN A 516 -8.13 -67.12 19.63
C ASN A 516 -6.88 -67.71 18.94
N GLU A 517 -5.75 -67.48 19.62
CA GLU A 517 -4.59 -68.34 19.88
C GLU A 517 -4.28 -69.48 18.88
N GLN A 518 -3.10 -69.45 18.25
CA GLN A 518 -1.98 -70.36 18.56
C GLN A 518 -0.82 -70.20 17.57
N ASN A 519 0.35 -70.51 18.11
CA ASN A 519 1.69 -70.38 17.58
C ASN A 519 2.04 -71.51 16.57
N GLU A 520 3.13 -71.27 15.82
CA GLU A 520 4.00 -72.24 15.13
C GLU A 520 3.56 -72.81 13.75
N GLY A 521 4.38 -72.54 12.73
CA GLY A 521 4.26 -73.20 11.43
C GLY A 521 5.05 -72.58 10.28
N ASN A 522 6.37 -72.49 10.45
CA ASN A 522 7.42 -72.21 9.46
C ASN A 522 7.16 -72.77 8.03
N GLU A 523 7.40 -71.96 6.99
CA GLU A 523 8.45 -72.16 5.95
C GLU A 523 8.13 -71.45 4.60
N GLY A 524 8.94 -70.42 4.29
CA GLY A 524 9.66 -70.36 3.01
C GLY A 524 9.14 -69.44 1.91
N GLY A 525 9.85 -68.32 1.68
CA GLY A 525 9.97 -67.70 0.36
C GLY A 525 10.04 -66.16 0.31
N ASP A 526 11.20 -65.61 0.63
CA ASP A 526 11.60 -64.20 0.48
C ASP A 526 11.44 -63.66 -0.95
N GLU A 527 10.74 -62.53 -1.10
CA GLU A 527 11.27 -61.33 -1.77
C GLU A 527 10.86 -60.11 -0.92
N THR A 528 11.84 -59.51 -0.26
CA THR A 528 11.69 -58.44 0.71
C THR A 528 11.30 -57.13 0.02
N GLU A 529 10.12 -56.58 0.32
CA GLU A 529 9.84 -55.16 0.16
C GLU A 529 10.84 -54.38 1.03
N GLN A 530 11.89 -53.84 0.40
CA GLN A 530 12.81 -52.94 1.07
C GLN A 530 12.04 -51.69 1.52
N SER A 531 11.81 -51.59 2.81
CA SER A 531 11.17 -50.45 3.46
C SER A 531 11.93 -49.17 3.11
N ARG A 532 11.25 -48.21 2.48
CA ARG A 532 11.82 -46.92 2.07
C ARG A 532 12.44 -46.23 3.31
N PRO A 533 13.76 -45.98 3.33
CA PRO A 533 14.44 -45.41 4.49
C PRO A 533 13.83 -44.12 5.02
N ASP A 534 13.71 -44.02 6.35
CA ASP A 534 13.12 -42.90 7.10
C ASP A 534 13.82 -41.54 6.89
N HIS A 535 14.93 -41.48 6.15
CA HIS A 535 15.62 -40.24 5.81
C HIS A 535 15.22 -39.66 4.44
N PHE A 536 14.43 -40.37 3.64
CA PHE A 536 13.91 -39.87 2.37
C PHE A 536 12.72 -38.92 2.54
N PRO A 537 12.49 -38.02 1.58
CA PRO A 537 11.34 -37.10 1.66
C PRO A 537 10.02 -37.87 1.84
N PRO A 538 9.09 -37.40 2.70
CA PRO A 538 7.85 -38.11 2.99
C PRO A 538 6.96 -38.21 1.74
N GLU A 539 6.19 -39.28 1.59
CA GLU A 539 5.33 -39.45 0.40
C GLU A 539 4.24 -38.39 0.28
N GLY A 540 3.78 -37.82 1.40
CA GLY A 540 2.79 -36.74 1.41
C GLY A 540 3.22 -35.46 0.68
N ASN A 541 4.54 -35.26 0.47
CA ASN A 541 5.08 -34.11 -0.26
C ASN A 541 5.46 -34.44 -1.71
N LYS A 542 5.23 -35.67 -2.17
CA LYS A 542 5.52 -36.08 -3.56
C LYS A 542 4.46 -35.53 -4.49
N ILE A 543 4.87 -34.71 -5.46
CA ILE A 543 3.95 -34.15 -6.47
C ILE A 543 4.06 -34.84 -7.83
N GLY A 544 5.05 -35.72 -8.03
CA GLY A 544 5.19 -36.51 -9.25
C GLY A 544 6.55 -37.19 -9.39
N GLU A 545 6.78 -37.74 -10.58
CA GLU A 545 8.05 -38.35 -11.01
C GLU A 545 8.49 -37.74 -12.35
N ARG A 546 9.81 -37.56 -12.54
CA ARG A 546 10.43 -37.15 -13.82
C ARG A 546 11.56 -38.13 -14.15
N ASP A 547 11.71 -38.51 -15.41
CA ASP A 547 12.85 -39.34 -15.83
C ASP A 547 14.12 -38.48 -15.94
N TRP A 548 15.26 -38.99 -15.47
CA TRP A 548 16.54 -38.30 -15.57
C TRP A 548 16.91 -37.94 -17.02
N ALA A 549 16.55 -38.77 -18.00
CA ALA A 549 16.84 -38.51 -19.42
C ALA A 549 16.20 -37.22 -19.96
N ASP A 550 15.09 -36.78 -19.34
CA ASP A 550 14.40 -35.54 -19.70
C ASP A 550 14.96 -34.33 -18.93
N VAL A 551 15.52 -34.55 -17.73
CA VAL A 551 16.01 -33.49 -16.84
C VAL A 551 17.46 -33.11 -17.14
N GLU A 552 18.30 -34.08 -17.52
CA GLU A 552 19.73 -33.87 -17.77
C GLU A 552 20.03 -32.81 -18.86
N PRO A 553 19.38 -32.83 -20.04
CA PRO A 553 19.65 -31.85 -21.09
C PRO A 553 19.32 -30.42 -20.67
N ASP A 554 18.24 -30.25 -19.91
CA ASP A 554 17.78 -28.96 -19.40
C ASP A 554 18.76 -28.38 -18.38
N LEU A 555 19.26 -29.21 -17.45
CA LEU A 555 20.27 -28.79 -16.48
C LEU A 555 21.62 -28.49 -17.13
N ILE A 556 21.98 -29.12 -18.24
CA ILE A 556 23.25 -28.81 -18.95
C ILE A 556 23.16 -27.47 -19.68
N ALA A 557 21.97 -27.12 -20.20
CA ALA A 557 21.77 -25.91 -20.99
C ALA A 557 21.56 -24.64 -20.15
N LYS A 558 21.28 -24.77 -18.85
CA LYS A 558 20.95 -23.67 -17.95
C LYS A 558 22.19 -23.05 -17.28
N ASP A 559 22.19 -21.72 -17.19
CA ASP A 559 23.19 -20.87 -16.51
C ASP A 559 22.45 -19.62 -15.99
N PRO A 560 22.53 -19.25 -14.68
CA PRO A 560 23.39 -19.78 -13.62
C PRO A 560 22.83 -21.02 -12.89
N LEU A 561 23.70 -22.00 -12.64
CA LEU A 561 23.47 -23.12 -11.72
C LEU A 561 24.59 -23.15 -10.67
N GLU A 562 24.23 -23.39 -9.41
CA GLU A 562 25.21 -23.58 -8.33
C GLU A 562 25.15 -25.01 -7.82
N GLN A 563 26.32 -25.64 -7.66
CA GLN A 563 26.46 -27.01 -7.19
C GLN A 563 27.35 -27.06 -5.95
N MET A 564 26.99 -27.93 -5.01
CA MET A 564 27.83 -28.23 -3.85
C MET A 564 27.81 -29.71 -3.49
N THR A 565 28.91 -30.20 -2.91
CA THR A 565 28.97 -31.54 -2.31
C THR A 565 28.74 -31.47 -0.81
N PHE A 566 27.92 -32.37 -0.26
CA PHE A 566 27.60 -32.39 1.16
C PHE A 566 28.49 -33.35 1.93
N SER A 567 29.04 -32.87 3.06
CA SER A 567 29.57 -33.75 4.11
C SER A 567 28.42 -34.20 5.01
N SER A 568 27.71 -35.25 4.60
CA SER A 568 26.60 -35.84 5.36
C SER A 568 26.59 -37.37 5.23
N SER A 569 26.00 -38.04 6.22
CA SER A 569 25.80 -39.51 6.21
C SER A 569 24.73 -39.94 5.19
N ASN A 570 23.73 -39.08 4.93
CA ASN A 570 22.59 -39.37 4.06
C ASN A 570 22.55 -38.53 2.76
N LEU A 571 23.13 -37.33 2.75
CA LEU A 571 23.18 -36.46 1.57
C LEU A 571 24.53 -36.59 0.86
N LYS A 572 24.54 -36.42 -0.47
CA LYS A 572 25.75 -36.53 -1.30
C LYS A 572 26.11 -35.21 -1.95
N GLU A 573 25.20 -34.63 -2.72
CA GLU A 573 25.41 -33.38 -3.45
C GLU A 573 24.07 -32.68 -3.68
N GLY A 574 24.14 -31.37 -3.87
CA GLY A 574 23.01 -30.49 -4.13
C GLY A 574 23.29 -29.60 -5.33
N LEU A 575 22.28 -29.31 -6.13
CA LEU A 575 22.32 -28.36 -7.22
C LEU A 575 21.10 -27.46 -7.15
N PHE A 576 21.31 -26.16 -7.26
CA PHE A 576 20.24 -25.17 -7.23
C PHE A 576 20.11 -24.47 -8.57
N ASP A 577 18.89 -24.50 -9.10
CA ASP A 577 18.49 -23.78 -10.31
C ASP A 577 17.84 -22.45 -9.91
N PHE A 578 18.52 -21.34 -10.17
CA PHE A 578 18.04 -19.99 -9.82
C PHE A 578 16.89 -19.50 -10.72
N GLU A 579 16.73 -20.07 -11.92
CA GLU A 579 15.67 -19.67 -12.83
C GLU A 579 14.32 -20.26 -12.38
N THR A 580 14.33 -21.54 -11.98
CA THR A 580 13.10 -22.26 -11.60
C THR A 580 12.91 -22.44 -10.10
N ASN A 581 13.87 -22.01 -9.26
CA ASN A 581 13.89 -22.25 -7.82
C ASN A 581 13.72 -23.75 -7.47
N GLU A 582 14.36 -24.60 -8.26
CA GLU A 582 14.38 -26.05 -8.03
C GLU A 582 15.69 -26.46 -7.37
N LEU A 583 15.59 -27.11 -6.21
CA LEU A 583 16.73 -27.65 -5.46
C LEU A 583 16.80 -29.16 -5.65
N TYR A 584 17.82 -29.59 -6.38
CA TYR A 584 18.11 -30.99 -6.65
C TYR A 584 19.01 -31.55 -5.55
N ILE A 585 18.55 -32.55 -4.80
CA ILE A 585 19.31 -33.19 -3.72
C ILE A 585 19.52 -34.68 -4.01
N SER A 586 20.78 -35.09 -4.05
CA SER A 586 21.18 -36.49 -4.17
C SER A 586 21.40 -37.12 -2.80
N PHE A 587 20.75 -38.26 -2.56
CA PHE A 587 20.85 -39.02 -1.32
C PHE A 587 21.66 -40.30 -1.50
N ARG A 588 22.37 -40.70 -0.46
CA ARG A 588 23.11 -41.97 -0.40
C ARG A 588 22.16 -43.11 -0.07
N ARG A 589 22.18 -44.19 -0.85
CA ARG A 589 21.51 -45.45 -0.53
C ARG A 589 22.52 -46.42 0.08
N GLU A 590 22.08 -47.23 1.05
CA GLU A 590 22.94 -48.26 1.67
C GLU A 590 23.36 -49.33 0.66
N ASN A 591 22.47 -49.67 -0.28
CA ASN A 591 22.73 -50.59 -1.39
C ASN A 591 22.15 -50.00 -2.70
N GLY A 592 22.99 -49.76 -3.71
CA GLY A 592 22.58 -49.27 -5.04
C GLY A 592 22.97 -47.81 -5.36
N PRO A 593 22.58 -47.29 -6.54
CA PRO A 593 22.85 -45.91 -6.94
C PRO A 593 22.13 -44.90 -6.03
N SER A 594 22.69 -43.70 -5.91
CA SER A 594 22.07 -42.58 -5.18
C SER A 594 20.68 -42.27 -5.76
N SER A 595 19.74 -41.84 -4.92
CA SER A 595 18.44 -41.31 -5.39
C SER A 595 18.47 -39.80 -5.47
N LEU A 596 17.83 -39.24 -6.49
CA LEU A 596 17.75 -37.81 -6.72
C LEU A 596 16.31 -37.32 -6.56
N TYR A 597 16.14 -36.21 -5.85
CA TYR A 597 14.85 -35.55 -5.70
C TYR A 597 15.01 -34.07 -6.03
N ALA A 598 14.04 -33.50 -6.73
CA ALA A 598 13.96 -32.08 -7.04
C ALA A 598 12.88 -31.44 -6.18
N TYR A 599 13.27 -30.64 -5.19
CA TYR A 599 12.36 -29.82 -4.42
C TYR A 599 11.99 -28.57 -5.21
N VAL A 600 10.70 -28.28 -5.30
CA VAL A 600 10.21 -27.16 -6.11
C VAL A 600 9.87 -25.97 -5.22
N ASN A 601 10.02 -24.75 -5.77
CA ASN A 601 9.76 -23.48 -5.08
C ASN A 601 10.64 -23.26 -3.83
N VAL A 602 11.90 -23.72 -3.84
CA VAL A 602 12.83 -23.51 -2.73
C VAL A 602 13.45 -22.11 -2.86
N PRO A 603 13.29 -21.20 -1.87
CA PRO A 603 13.88 -19.87 -1.92
C PRO A 603 15.41 -19.92 -1.99
N THR A 604 16.02 -18.97 -2.70
CA THR A 604 17.48 -18.82 -2.77
C THR A 604 18.12 -18.67 -1.38
N SER A 605 17.44 -18.01 -0.44
CA SER A 605 17.90 -17.91 0.95
C SER A 605 18.01 -19.27 1.66
N THR A 606 17.11 -20.21 1.34
CA THR A 606 17.12 -21.57 1.89
C THR A 606 18.31 -22.36 1.33
N TRP A 607 18.66 -22.15 0.06
CA TRP A 607 19.88 -22.68 -0.54
C TRP A 607 21.15 -22.11 0.09
N SER A 608 21.26 -20.78 0.21
CA SER A 608 22.42 -20.14 0.85
C SER A 608 22.59 -20.57 2.32
N ALA A 609 21.49 -20.76 3.04
CA ALA A 609 21.53 -21.25 4.42
C ALA A 609 21.89 -22.74 4.51
N LEU A 610 21.46 -23.57 3.56
CA LEU A 610 21.92 -24.96 3.42
C LEU A 610 23.41 -25.01 3.12
N ALA A 611 23.90 -24.15 2.22
CA ALA A 611 25.31 -24.08 1.84
C ALA A 611 26.24 -23.73 3.00
N ASN A 612 25.76 -22.89 3.92
CA ASN A 612 26.50 -22.46 5.12
C ASN A 612 26.17 -23.28 6.38
N ALA A 613 25.37 -24.34 6.27
CA ALA A 613 24.93 -25.10 7.44
C ALA A 613 26.08 -25.94 8.04
N SER A 614 26.20 -25.90 9.37
CA SER A 614 27.16 -26.75 10.11
C SER A 614 26.84 -28.25 10.00
N SER A 615 25.60 -28.61 9.71
CA SER A 615 25.15 -29.97 9.40
C SER A 615 24.10 -29.95 8.29
N HIS A 616 24.53 -30.27 7.07
CA HIS A 616 23.68 -30.29 5.89
C HIS A 616 22.50 -31.26 6.02
N GLY A 617 22.73 -32.47 6.57
CA GLY A 617 21.68 -33.46 6.77
C GLY A 617 20.61 -32.99 7.78
N SER A 618 21.03 -32.36 8.88
CA SER A 618 20.11 -31.82 9.89
C SER A 618 19.34 -30.61 9.38
N TYR A 619 20.02 -29.69 8.69
CA TYR A 619 19.39 -28.51 8.11
C TYR A 619 18.35 -28.88 7.05
N HIS A 620 18.72 -29.79 6.15
CA HIS A 620 17.81 -30.33 5.15
C HIS A 620 16.59 -31.00 5.79
N TYR A 621 16.78 -31.80 6.85
CA TYR A 621 15.66 -32.44 7.54
C TYR A 621 14.66 -31.41 8.10
N ALA A 622 15.16 -30.38 8.78
CA ALA A 622 14.34 -29.42 9.51
C ALA A 622 13.66 -28.37 8.60
N ASN A 623 14.35 -27.92 7.55
CA ASN A 623 13.93 -26.74 6.78
C ASN A 623 13.67 -27.01 5.29
N ILE A 624 13.82 -28.26 4.81
CA ILE A 624 13.64 -28.57 3.38
C ILE A 624 12.73 -29.78 3.21
N ARG A 625 13.12 -30.90 3.82
CA ARG A 625 12.49 -32.21 3.64
C ARG A 625 10.99 -32.23 3.96
N LEU A 626 10.60 -31.57 5.04
CA LEU A 626 9.22 -31.59 5.55
C LEU A 626 8.36 -30.47 4.97
N GLU A 627 9.00 -29.43 4.42
CA GLU A 627 8.37 -28.17 4.07
C GLU A 627 8.06 -28.06 2.57
N TYR A 628 8.96 -28.55 1.71
CA TYR A 628 8.83 -28.34 0.26
C TYR A 628 8.28 -29.58 -0.46
N PRO A 629 7.35 -29.38 -1.41
CA PRO A 629 6.96 -30.45 -2.32
C PRO A 629 8.12 -30.84 -3.23
N TYR A 630 8.16 -32.10 -3.64
CA TYR A 630 9.25 -32.62 -4.48
C TYR A 630 8.76 -33.53 -5.60
N VAL A 631 9.57 -33.57 -6.65
CA VAL A 631 9.50 -34.52 -7.74
C VAL A 631 10.61 -35.55 -7.55
N GLU A 632 10.27 -36.83 -7.63
CA GLU A 632 11.27 -37.90 -7.60
C GLU A 632 11.86 -38.11 -9.00
N ILE A 633 13.19 -38.13 -9.09
CA ILE A 633 13.88 -38.31 -10.37
C ILE A 633 14.22 -39.79 -10.57
N THR A 634 13.55 -40.44 -11.52
CA THR A 634 13.68 -41.86 -11.81
C THR A 634 14.85 -42.13 -12.77
N ASN A 635 15.36 -43.37 -12.77
CA ASN A 635 16.47 -43.81 -13.66
C ASN A 635 17.77 -42.99 -13.55
N PHE A 636 18.02 -42.39 -12.39
CA PHE A 636 19.17 -41.53 -12.13
C PHE A 636 20.47 -42.31 -11.85
N HIS A 637 21.53 -42.06 -12.64
CA HIS A 637 22.92 -42.38 -12.30
C HIS A 637 23.95 -41.81 -13.31
N SER A 638 25.12 -41.47 -12.76
CA SER A 638 26.13 -40.48 -13.19
C SER A 638 25.89 -39.10 -12.57
N ARG A 639 26.98 -38.40 -12.23
CA ARG A 639 26.98 -37.21 -11.35
C ARG A 639 26.21 -36.06 -11.99
N LEU A 640 25.56 -35.20 -11.18
CA LEU A 640 24.93 -33.97 -11.68
C LEU A 640 25.94 -33.13 -12.49
N PRO A 641 25.51 -32.42 -13.56
CA PRO A 641 26.36 -31.52 -14.33
C PRO A 641 27.11 -30.55 -13.42
N SER A 642 28.41 -30.38 -13.64
CA SER A 642 29.23 -29.50 -12.80
C SER A 642 29.00 -28.03 -13.13
N GLY A 643 28.27 -27.32 -12.26
CA GLY A 643 28.20 -25.85 -12.25
C GLY A 643 29.49 -25.23 -11.68
N PRO A 644 29.72 -23.92 -11.89
CA PRO A 644 30.82 -23.22 -11.25
C PRO A 644 30.70 -23.34 -9.72
N MET A 645 31.74 -23.90 -9.10
CA MET A 645 31.87 -23.90 -7.64
C MET A 645 32.15 -22.46 -7.18
N PRO A 646 31.50 -21.95 -6.11
CA PRO A 646 31.93 -20.71 -5.49
C PRO A 646 33.42 -20.80 -5.14
N SER A 647 34.20 -19.81 -5.57
CA SER A 647 35.66 -19.76 -5.41
C SER A 647 36.04 -19.83 -3.93
N GLY A 648 36.97 -20.73 -3.60
CA GLY A 648 37.31 -21.13 -2.22
C GLY A 648 38.10 -20.13 -1.37
N GLU A 649 37.73 -18.84 -1.37
CA GLU A 649 38.27 -17.86 -0.42
C GLU A 649 37.43 -17.66 0.85
N ASP A 650 36.24 -18.28 0.96
CA ASP A 650 35.38 -18.23 2.15
C ASP A 650 35.01 -19.62 2.71
N MET A 651 35.97 -20.55 2.79
CA MET A 651 35.79 -21.80 3.56
C MET A 651 36.26 -21.59 5.01
N PRO A 652 35.38 -21.66 6.04
CA PRO A 652 35.79 -21.62 7.43
C PRO A 652 36.72 -22.81 7.76
N SER A 653 37.87 -22.51 8.35
CA SER A 653 39.00 -23.44 8.52
C SER A 653 38.83 -24.51 9.61
N ASP A 654 37.61 -24.86 10.05
CA ASP A 654 37.40 -25.78 11.18
C ASP A 654 36.58 -27.02 10.80
N VAL A 655 37.25 -28.01 10.20
CA VAL A 655 36.84 -29.42 10.26
C VAL A 655 38.11 -30.28 10.44
N PRO A 656 38.19 -31.19 11.43
CA PRO A 656 39.37 -32.02 11.63
C PRO A 656 39.55 -33.00 10.46
N LEU A 657 40.81 -33.19 10.03
CA LEU A 657 41.23 -34.12 8.98
C LEU A 657 40.75 -35.56 9.19
#